data_AF-A0A5B8K158-F1
#
_entry.id   AF-A0A5B8K158-F1
#
_cell.length_a   1.000
_cell.length_b   1.000
_cell.length_c   1.000
_cell.angle_alpha   90.00
_cell.angle_beta   90.00
_cell.angle_gamma   90.00
#
_symmetry.space_group_name_H-M   'P 1'
#
loop_
_entity.id
_entity.type
_entity.pdbx_description
1 polymer ?
#
loop_
_entity_poly.entity_id
_entity_poly.type
_entity_poly.pdbx_seq_one_letter_code
_entity_poly.pdbx_strand_id
1 'polypeptide(L)'
;MKKLNKWKLPLLAISSVTAFSSLAVLVSCNDNKKTELEKLKEIYGIDTSKNSSFIKYDFGLATEPINNLNYIRYKSMDKVLPSLVDSYLKSGPNTQLKSVIPTNQFNFVMMDVVEADQSSNFDNYYNKLSSKLESEEGYGNVLGQWYAVDNFSIVGGLGAPTIGSDVKKSASMYAFRNPKNQNNYMAITGNLNEYKNKWSNGDYVSATDLRDYLEYILDLNTGSQKLDTIVKYSFRAADEFLAAQREYSKLFNTSYKNPWGRRKYIYNSELGRYIQDPNDIPWQSQVSDANGNPIDLDAIEKIRQAALKFGFYTGQYFLDFSNEEIAKSLHLNTSFNPNAEVQDFTLLTKDNRQVKIQLVRNQYVNPYQKFDFSNEKIEGKIKTLSYNQFGFTAIFDENKTPDLSYLLFTIFSNLYPINRAYVETDGEGIEKYGSDPKKFLTTGPFLINDIVLGPQGYIDLVKDKDYFDASNTISNKIKILFSTDKNINATFFEDGIISQTFIPANKITGYWSDPLFKQYLNKNQGYGTIAYGFNLDNETNTNGYVQDQDLRNAIYFAIDREDILKYVGWDFSFPVNTWTAYGQYKSFDGKNLEMFFNGLTSNTKNNKTFDLQNYEYVIHLSKAFNFEKTERKDIAYDLETAKYYLERFKAKHPELKSISLTFLNNSTDEQKKAGQFLKEKLNAAFNGYINIELKSLPENTFVSFIETGKYDIIYQNYDRIGGNGPSDYIGAFFKRDEIDSLGQKNIAFKDNPVGSFIYADYISNLVLEKLVNTENGKTLTKTEVLSKDINRIREIIESNLEMLELIKKPGRSKNKLLLTEFAQTKTNEIIQILKERYSDDSELFTSEYVSNLILYISINLNKNELNLDDIPGLRSLKITKAFNEYIFNKFGLDKIVELTTDTRDRLNFNQVKQSVSGKQIPDYWRKFIDLSYQRSDETLSDYTSRLNAFFSGNLTDEENNEGWDQAQIYTFIGSVEKIVRDAAPVIPLMEVDTNWEITKVGGVDSLYRFALQYAYDYTNPPRSGLPRRKDG
;
A
#
# COMPACT_ATOMS: atom_id res chain seq x y z
N MET A 1 -40.49 59.75 -1.60
CA MET A 1 -41.44 59.15 -0.64
C MET A 1 -41.76 57.75 -1.18
N LYS A 2 -41.44 56.60 -0.59
CA LYS A 2 -41.61 56.03 0.78
C LYS A 2 -43.05 55.62 1.16
N LYS A 3 -43.51 54.46 0.65
CA LYS A 3 -44.16 53.32 1.36
C LYS A 3 -44.40 52.17 0.35
N LEU A 4 -43.84 50.96 0.56
CA LEU A 4 -44.49 49.75 1.13
C LEU A 4 -45.73 49.32 0.32
N ASN A 5 -45.69 48.24 -0.48
CA ASN A 5 -45.67 46.78 -0.19
C ASN A 5 -45.09 46.05 -1.46
N LYS A 6 -44.82 44.73 -1.64
CA LYS A 6 -44.75 43.41 -0.94
C LYS A 6 -44.04 42.42 -1.95
N TRP A 7 -43.63 41.15 -1.71
CA TRP A 7 -43.73 40.22 -0.55
C TRP A 7 -42.50 39.25 -0.45
N LYS A 8 -42.72 38.04 0.10
CA LYS A 8 -41.81 36.94 0.47
C LYS A 8 -41.46 35.91 -0.63
N LEU A 9 -40.29 35.27 -0.53
CA LEU A 9 -40.09 33.81 -0.28
C LEU A 9 -38.76 33.60 0.51
N PRO A 10 -38.43 32.42 1.10
CA PRO A 10 -37.50 32.31 2.24
C PRO A 10 -36.09 31.77 1.94
N LEU A 11 -35.25 31.70 2.99
CA LEU A 11 -33.86 31.21 2.99
C LEU A 11 -33.73 29.69 2.80
N LEU A 12 -32.61 29.28 2.19
CA LEU A 12 -31.81 28.12 2.60
C LEU A 12 -30.35 28.59 2.74
N ALA A 13 -29.63 28.11 3.76
CA ALA A 13 -28.37 28.72 4.19
C ALA A 13 -27.15 27.86 3.85
N ILE A 14 -26.25 28.39 3.02
CA ILE A 14 -24.87 27.89 2.85
C ILE A 14 -23.93 29.10 2.88
N SER A 15 -23.46 29.45 4.07
CA SER A 15 -22.42 30.45 4.35
C SER A 15 -21.92 30.25 5.79
N SER A 16 -20.62 30.35 6.11
CA SER A 16 -19.50 30.86 5.32
C SER A 16 -18.17 30.20 5.72
N VAL A 17 -17.41 29.69 4.76
CA VAL A 17 -15.98 29.42 4.91
C VAL A 17 -15.21 30.64 4.40
N THR A 18 -14.76 31.52 5.30
CA THR A 18 -13.72 32.57 5.04
C THR A 18 -13.46 33.37 6.31
N ALA A 19 -12.25 33.28 6.90
CA ALA A 19 -11.58 34.32 7.72
C ALA A 19 -10.35 33.78 8.51
N PHE A 20 -9.34 33.21 7.83
CA PHE A 20 -8.03 32.95 8.45
C PHE A 20 -6.87 33.26 7.51
N SER A 21 -6.60 34.55 7.32
CA SER A 21 -5.36 35.06 6.74
C SER A 21 -5.08 36.48 7.26
N SER A 22 -3.81 36.89 7.19
CA SER A 22 -3.30 38.22 7.60
C SER A 22 -3.65 38.71 9.01
N LEU A 23 -2.74 38.49 9.97
CA LEU A 23 -2.51 39.46 11.04
C LEU A 23 -1.05 39.41 11.50
N ALA A 24 -0.21 40.16 10.79
CA ALA A 24 1.20 40.35 11.08
C ALA A 24 1.55 41.84 10.99
N VAL A 25 2.59 42.24 11.75
CA VAL A 25 3.27 43.55 11.74
C VAL A 25 2.64 44.66 12.61
N LEU A 26 3.52 45.30 13.40
CA LEU A 26 3.41 46.59 14.14
C LEU A 26 2.42 46.78 15.30
N VAL A 27 2.88 46.44 16.52
CA VAL A 27 2.88 47.35 17.69
C VAL A 27 4.24 47.22 18.40
N SER A 28 4.77 48.32 18.95
CA SER A 28 6.11 48.41 19.55
C SER A 28 6.13 48.19 21.08
N CYS A 29 7.33 47.89 21.60
CA CYS A 29 7.80 48.12 22.99
C CYS A 29 6.87 47.74 24.15
N ASN A 30 6.97 46.48 24.61
CA ASN A 30 7.18 46.21 26.04
C ASN A 30 7.91 44.86 26.21
N ASP A 31 8.58 44.66 27.35
CA ASP A 31 9.54 43.56 27.57
C ASP A 31 8.92 42.15 27.76
N ASN A 32 9.79 41.14 27.76
CA ASN A 32 9.50 39.71 28.02
C ASN A 32 8.56 39.00 27.02
N LYS A 33 8.96 38.96 25.74
CA LYS A 33 8.46 37.94 24.80
C LYS A 33 9.27 36.64 24.91
N LYS A 34 8.72 35.62 25.59
CA LYS A 34 9.22 34.23 25.55
C LYS A 34 9.45 33.77 24.11
N THR A 35 10.56 33.08 23.90
CA THR A 35 10.88 32.36 22.65
C THR A 35 9.87 31.25 22.36
N GLU A 36 9.85 30.74 21.14
CA GLU A 36 9.00 29.61 20.77
C GLU A 36 9.36 28.33 21.53
N LEU A 37 10.65 28.09 21.74
CA LEU A 37 11.17 26.99 22.57
C LEU A 37 10.64 27.06 24.01
N GLU A 38 10.64 28.24 24.64
CA GLU A 38 10.12 28.42 26.01
C GLU A 38 8.61 28.20 26.10
N LYS A 39 7.84 28.59 25.06
CA LYS A 39 6.40 28.31 24.99
C LYS A 39 6.11 26.81 24.86
N LEU A 40 6.87 26.10 24.02
CA LEU A 40 6.74 24.65 23.88
C LEU A 40 7.10 23.93 25.20
N LYS A 41 8.19 24.32 25.87
CA LYS A 41 8.55 23.80 27.20
C LYS A 41 7.43 24.03 28.23
N GLU A 42 6.80 25.20 28.22
CA GLU A 42 5.65 25.53 29.08
C GLU A 42 4.41 24.66 28.78
N ILE A 43 4.06 24.48 27.50
CA ILE A 43 2.96 23.58 27.06
C ILE A 43 3.22 22.12 27.49
N TYR A 44 4.47 21.67 27.46
CA TYR A 44 4.87 20.33 27.88
C TYR A 44 5.05 20.17 29.41
N GLY A 45 4.84 21.23 30.20
CA GLY A 45 4.94 21.21 31.66
C GLY A 45 6.37 21.19 32.21
N ILE A 46 7.34 21.72 31.46
CA ILE A 46 8.77 21.66 31.75
C ILE A 46 9.22 22.99 32.39
N ASP A 47 9.49 22.98 33.70
CA ASP A 47 10.05 24.13 34.43
C ASP A 47 11.54 24.32 34.12
N THR A 48 11.88 25.40 33.42
CA THR A 48 13.26 25.77 33.07
C THR A 48 13.99 26.59 34.14
N SER A 49 13.32 26.97 35.24
CA SER A 49 13.87 27.92 36.23
C SER A 49 14.89 27.33 37.20
N LYS A 50 15.11 26.00 37.19
CA LYS A 50 15.95 25.26 38.15
C LYS A 50 16.71 24.13 37.47
N ASN A 51 17.93 23.86 37.93
CA ASN A 51 18.83 22.85 37.37
C ASN A 51 18.21 21.44 37.37
N SER A 52 17.91 20.93 36.16
CA SER A 52 17.88 19.53 35.69
C SER A 52 17.13 18.42 36.48
N SER A 53 16.68 18.63 37.71
CA SER A 53 16.19 17.56 38.60
C SER A 53 14.66 17.40 38.66
N PHE A 54 13.92 17.79 37.59
CA PHE A 54 12.45 17.87 37.63
C PHE A 54 11.71 17.04 36.57
N ILE A 55 12.43 16.24 35.77
CA ILE A 55 11.82 15.28 34.84
C ILE A 55 11.19 14.13 35.65
N LYS A 56 9.89 13.89 35.45
CA LYS A 56 9.06 12.91 36.20
C LYS A 56 8.66 11.70 35.36
N TYR A 57 9.47 11.36 34.37
CA TYR A 57 9.30 10.21 33.47
C TYR A 57 10.66 9.57 33.22
N ASP A 58 10.69 8.27 32.91
CA ASP A 58 11.95 7.51 32.80
C ASP A 58 12.75 7.93 31.57
N PHE A 59 12.07 8.22 30.45
CA PHE A 59 12.65 8.84 29.26
C PHE A 59 11.58 9.55 28.41
N GLY A 60 12.02 10.43 27.51
CA GLY A 60 11.16 11.18 26.59
C GLY A 60 11.46 10.89 25.12
N LEU A 61 10.47 11.06 24.24
CA LEU A 61 10.57 10.93 22.78
C LEU A 61 9.85 12.07 22.06
N ALA A 62 10.14 12.28 20.76
CA ALA A 62 9.43 13.21 19.89
C ALA A 62 8.88 12.50 18.64
N THR A 63 7.69 12.89 18.19
CA THR A 63 7.00 12.30 17.03
C THR A 63 6.16 13.33 16.28
N GLU A 64 5.67 12.96 15.11
CA GLU A 64 4.74 13.75 14.29
C GLU A 64 3.39 13.92 15.00
N PRO A 65 2.69 15.07 14.87
CA PRO A 65 1.43 15.32 15.58
C PRO A 65 0.31 14.32 15.31
N ILE A 66 -0.24 13.76 16.39
CA ILE A 66 -1.43 12.90 16.35
C ILE A 66 -2.67 13.75 16.61
N ASN A 67 -3.68 13.64 15.74
CA ASN A 67 -4.95 14.37 15.82
C ASN A 67 -6.13 13.48 16.25
N ASN A 68 -5.99 12.15 16.20
CA ASN A 68 -7.03 11.16 16.49
C ASN A 68 -6.34 9.79 16.74
N LEU A 69 -6.85 8.99 17.68
CA LEU A 69 -6.30 7.67 18.07
C LEU A 69 -6.77 6.50 17.18
N ASN A 70 -7.61 6.75 16.18
CA ASN A 70 -8.21 5.74 15.33
C ASN A 70 -7.19 5.12 14.34
N TYR A 71 -6.54 4.05 14.78
CA TYR A 71 -5.56 3.29 14.00
C TYR A 71 -6.16 2.42 12.89
N ILE A 72 -7.49 2.33 12.75
CA ILE A 72 -8.12 1.75 11.57
C ILE A 72 -8.08 2.76 10.42
N ARG A 73 -8.48 4.01 10.71
CA ARG A 73 -8.67 5.03 9.67
C ARG A 73 -7.40 5.79 9.34
N TYR A 74 -6.55 6.09 10.32
CA TYR A 74 -5.43 7.01 10.16
C TYR A 74 -4.06 6.36 10.37
N LYS A 75 -3.11 6.65 9.47
CA LYS A 75 -1.72 6.20 9.55
C LYS A 75 -0.89 6.96 10.60
N SER A 76 -1.36 8.10 11.10
CA SER A 76 -0.67 8.91 12.12
C SER A 76 -0.42 8.15 13.44
N MET A 77 -1.19 7.09 13.73
CA MET A 77 -1.00 6.28 14.92
C MET A 77 0.12 5.24 14.83
N ASP A 78 0.59 4.88 13.62
CA ASP A 78 1.38 3.67 13.38
C ASP A 78 2.75 3.67 14.08
N LYS A 79 3.23 4.86 14.45
CA LYS A 79 4.47 5.05 15.21
C LYS A 79 4.29 4.84 16.72
N VAL A 80 3.12 5.13 17.30
CA VAL A 80 2.88 5.01 18.76
C VAL A 80 2.05 3.76 19.12
N LEU A 81 1.24 3.26 18.18
CA LEU A 81 0.35 2.12 18.37
C LEU A 81 1.01 0.88 19.03
N PRO A 82 2.26 0.47 18.73
CA PRO A 82 2.88 -0.72 19.35
C PRO A 82 3.13 -0.62 20.86
N SER A 83 2.96 0.54 21.49
CA SER A 83 2.97 0.69 22.95
C SER A 83 1.58 0.55 23.58
N LEU A 84 0.52 0.72 22.80
CA LEU A 84 -0.88 0.82 23.23
C LEU A 84 -1.69 -0.44 22.89
N VAL A 85 -1.40 -1.07 21.76
CA VAL A 85 -2.10 -2.26 21.26
C VAL A 85 -1.05 -3.25 20.76
N ASP A 86 -1.08 -4.49 21.26
CA ASP A 86 -0.25 -5.57 20.75
C ASP A 86 -0.73 -6.03 19.37
N SER A 87 0.19 -6.08 18.39
CA SER A 87 0.02 -6.89 17.17
C SER A 87 0.32 -8.37 17.43
N TYR A 88 0.02 -9.24 16.48
CA TYR A 88 0.26 -10.68 16.60
C TYR A 88 1.73 -11.00 16.98
N LEU A 89 2.67 -10.45 16.22
CA LEU A 89 4.10 -10.39 16.55
C LEU A 89 4.51 -8.93 16.82
N LYS A 90 5.62 -8.71 17.52
CA LYS A 90 6.19 -7.38 17.82
C LYS A 90 7.69 -7.43 18.09
N SER A 91 8.32 -6.26 18.15
CA SER A 91 9.73 -6.12 18.54
C SER A 91 9.99 -6.65 19.96
N GLY A 92 10.95 -7.55 20.06
CA GLY A 92 11.49 -8.05 21.32
C GLY A 92 12.61 -7.18 21.89
N PRO A 93 13.26 -7.62 22.99
CA PRO A 93 14.44 -6.95 23.54
C PRO A 93 15.68 -7.14 22.64
N ASN A 94 16.61 -6.18 22.65
CA ASN A 94 17.90 -6.30 21.94
C ASN A 94 18.77 -7.43 22.51
N THR A 95 19.79 -7.85 21.74
CA THR A 95 20.69 -8.98 22.10
C THR A 95 21.32 -8.86 23.48
N GLN A 96 21.76 -7.67 23.88
CA GLN A 96 22.33 -7.42 25.20
C GLN A 96 21.28 -7.60 26.32
N LEU A 97 20.05 -7.13 26.12
CA LEU A 97 18.96 -7.25 27.09
C LEU A 97 18.39 -8.69 27.19
N LYS A 98 18.41 -9.47 26.10
CA LYS A 98 18.09 -10.92 26.11
C LYS A 98 18.96 -11.72 27.11
N SER A 99 20.16 -11.24 27.44
CA SER A 99 21.03 -11.87 28.45
C SER A 99 20.61 -11.62 29.91
N VAL A 100 19.70 -10.67 30.14
CA VAL A 100 19.26 -10.22 31.48
C VAL A 100 17.76 -10.46 31.72
N ILE A 101 16.94 -10.43 30.67
CA ILE A 101 15.49 -10.60 30.75
C ILE A 101 15.08 -11.94 30.07
N PRO A 102 14.34 -12.83 30.76
CA PRO A 102 13.87 -14.07 30.17
C PRO A 102 12.72 -13.80 29.18
N THR A 103 12.95 -14.15 27.91
CA THR A 103 11.92 -14.17 26.85
C THR A 103 11.42 -15.59 26.62
N ASN A 104 10.12 -15.74 26.31
CA ASN A 104 9.60 -17.00 25.80
C ASN A 104 10.11 -17.25 24.36
N GLN A 105 10.20 -18.52 23.96
CA GLN A 105 10.47 -18.90 22.58
C GLN A 105 9.19 -18.90 21.75
N PHE A 106 9.31 -18.55 20.47
CA PHE A 106 8.20 -18.52 19.53
C PHE A 106 8.59 -19.25 18.24
N ASN A 107 8.08 -20.46 18.02
CA ASN A 107 8.49 -21.30 16.90
C ASN A 107 7.49 -21.26 15.73
N PHE A 108 8.04 -21.00 14.55
CA PHE A 108 7.39 -21.01 13.23
C PHE A 108 7.75 -22.34 12.55
N VAL A 109 6.81 -23.29 12.53
CA VAL A 109 7.07 -24.69 12.14
C VAL A 109 6.57 -24.97 10.72
N MET A 110 7.36 -25.71 9.95
CA MET A 110 7.05 -26.03 8.56
C MET A 110 6.11 -27.22 8.42
N MET A 111 5.13 -27.08 7.52
CA MET A 111 4.36 -28.21 7.00
C MET A 111 5.09 -28.86 5.82
N ASP A 112 4.89 -30.17 5.64
CA ASP A 112 5.35 -30.86 4.44
C ASP A 112 4.42 -30.54 3.26
N VAL A 113 5.02 -30.36 2.08
CA VAL A 113 4.38 -29.96 0.82
C VAL A 113 4.89 -30.75 -0.38
N VAL A 114 5.81 -31.72 -0.19
CA VAL A 114 6.42 -32.49 -1.28
C VAL A 114 5.39 -33.30 -2.08
N GLU A 115 4.34 -33.79 -1.42
CA GLU A 115 3.29 -34.59 -2.05
C GLU A 115 2.24 -33.76 -2.82
N ALA A 116 2.29 -32.43 -2.80
CA ALA A 116 1.21 -31.53 -3.24
C ALA A 116 1.23 -31.11 -4.73
N ASP A 117 1.71 -31.97 -5.63
CA ASP A 117 1.69 -31.82 -7.10
C ASP A 117 2.18 -30.46 -7.64
N GLN A 118 3.13 -29.85 -6.93
CA GLN A 118 3.70 -28.53 -7.28
C GLN A 118 2.65 -27.40 -7.45
N SER A 119 1.50 -27.48 -6.78
CA SER A 119 0.49 -26.42 -6.85
C SER A 119 0.69 -25.36 -5.77
N SER A 120 0.73 -24.07 -6.15
CA SER A 120 0.71 -22.93 -5.22
C SER A 120 -0.65 -22.68 -4.58
N ASN A 121 -1.71 -23.38 -5.02
CA ASN A 121 -3.06 -23.23 -4.49
C ASN A 121 -3.29 -24.12 -3.25
N PHE A 122 -3.65 -23.50 -2.14
CA PHE A 122 -3.95 -24.18 -0.89
C PHE A 122 -5.12 -25.19 -0.97
N ASP A 123 -6.07 -25.01 -1.90
CA ASP A 123 -7.21 -25.92 -2.06
C ASP A 123 -6.75 -27.28 -2.59
N ASN A 124 -5.82 -27.27 -3.55
CA ASN A 124 -5.22 -28.48 -4.12
C ASN A 124 -4.37 -29.20 -3.06
N TYR A 125 -3.61 -28.44 -2.26
CA TYR A 125 -2.87 -28.95 -1.10
C TYR A 125 -3.81 -29.67 -0.10
N TYR A 126 -4.86 -28.98 0.36
CA TYR A 126 -5.79 -29.52 1.35
C TYR A 126 -6.57 -30.72 0.82
N ASN A 127 -7.12 -30.63 -0.39
CA ASN A 127 -7.93 -31.70 -0.98
C ASN A 127 -7.13 -33.01 -1.10
N LYS A 128 -5.83 -32.92 -1.42
CA LYS A 128 -4.95 -34.08 -1.51
C LYS A 128 -4.48 -34.62 -0.15
N LEU A 129 -4.26 -33.74 0.84
CA LEU A 129 -3.60 -34.09 2.11
C LEU A 129 -4.49 -34.09 3.35
N SER A 130 -5.78 -33.75 3.25
CA SER A 130 -6.73 -33.70 4.37
C SER A 130 -6.67 -34.92 5.31
N SER A 131 -6.76 -36.14 4.77
CA SER A 131 -6.66 -37.39 5.55
C SER A 131 -5.31 -37.57 6.27
N LYS A 132 -4.23 -36.95 5.79
CA LYS A 132 -2.88 -36.97 6.41
C LYS A 132 -2.78 -35.89 7.50
N LEU A 133 -3.40 -34.73 7.29
CA LEU A 133 -3.50 -33.63 8.25
C LEU A 133 -4.37 -33.98 9.47
N GLU A 134 -5.39 -34.83 9.30
CA GLU A 134 -6.21 -35.38 10.39
C GLU A 134 -5.52 -36.50 11.19
N SER A 135 -4.35 -36.99 10.73
CA SER A 135 -3.59 -38.03 11.43
C SER A 135 -2.69 -37.44 12.54
N GLU A 136 -2.04 -38.30 13.34
CA GLU A 136 -1.17 -37.89 14.47
C GLU A 136 -1.83 -36.84 15.40
N GLU A 137 -3.09 -37.08 15.81
CA GLU A 137 -3.90 -36.17 16.66
C GLU A 137 -4.20 -34.80 16.04
N GLY A 138 -4.10 -34.69 14.71
CA GLY A 138 -4.26 -33.46 13.95
C GLY A 138 -2.97 -32.68 13.69
N TYR A 139 -1.81 -33.30 13.99
CA TYR A 139 -0.46 -32.78 13.72
C TYR A 139 0.28 -33.59 12.64
N GLY A 140 -0.42 -34.48 11.94
CA GLY A 140 0.14 -35.20 10.80
C GLY A 140 0.63 -34.23 9.73
N ASN A 141 1.66 -34.64 9.00
CA ASN A 141 2.32 -33.85 7.96
C ASN A 141 3.13 -32.61 8.46
N VAL A 142 3.36 -32.46 9.77
CA VAL A 142 4.27 -31.45 10.34
C VAL A 142 5.73 -31.90 10.25
N LEU A 143 6.62 -31.06 9.70
CA LEU A 143 8.06 -31.33 9.61
C LEU A 143 8.80 -31.06 10.93
N GLY A 144 9.94 -31.72 11.11
CA GLY A 144 10.91 -31.38 12.17
C GLY A 144 11.79 -30.18 11.81
N GLN A 145 11.23 -29.16 11.14
CA GLN A 145 11.94 -27.96 10.67
C GLN A 145 11.18 -26.71 11.12
N TRP A 146 11.89 -25.77 11.74
CA TRP A 146 11.29 -24.56 12.28
C TRP A 146 12.29 -23.39 12.36
N TYR A 147 11.76 -22.18 12.48
CA TYR A 147 12.50 -21.00 12.91
C TYR A 147 12.01 -20.54 14.28
N ALA A 148 12.92 -20.37 15.25
CA ALA A 148 12.63 -19.68 16.50
C ALA A 148 12.75 -18.16 16.25
N VAL A 149 11.62 -17.44 16.20
CA VAL A 149 11.57 -16.05 15.72
C VAL A 149 12.13 -15.03 16.71
N ASP A 150 12.34 -15.43 17.97
CA ASP A 150 13.09 -14.67 18.98
C ASP A 150 14.56 -14.42 18.59
N ASN A 151 15.14 -15.23 17.70
CA ASN A 151 16.43 -14.95 17.07
C ASN A 151 16.41 -13.70 16.16
N PHE A 152 15.25 -13.35 15.60
CA PHE A 152 15.06 -12.14 14.78
C PHE A 152 14.69 -10.89 15.61
N SER A 153 14.85 -10.95 16.94
CA SER A 153 14.36 -9.93 17.88
C SER A 153 12.86 -9.66 17.75
N ILE A 154 12.08 -10.71 17.52
CA ILE A 154 10.62 -10.69 17.51
C ILE A 154 10.09 -11.52 18.68
N VAL A 155 9.03 -11.07 19.34
CA VAL A 155 8.26 -11.84 20.33
C VAL A 155 6.77 -11.81 19.95
N GLY A 156 5.99 -12.74 20.50
CA GLY A 156 4.52 -12.64 20.43
C GLY A 156 4.00 -11.45 21.23
N GLY A 157 3.16 -10.62 20.59
CA GLY A 157 2.30 -9.67 21.31
C GLY A 157 1.01 -10.37 21.71
N LEU A 158 0.17 -10.67 20.71
CA LEU A 158 -0.95 -11.60 20.88
C LEU A 158 -0.53 -13.07 20.73
N GLY A 159 0.54 -13.35 20.00
CA GLY A 159 0.96 -14.72 19.67
C GLY A 159 1.32 -15.59 20.88
N ALA A 160 0.88 -16.85 20.87
CA ALA A 160 1.19 -17.83 21.91
C ALA A 160 2.67 -18.25 21.87
N PRO A 161 3.36 -18.36 23.01
CA PRO A 161 4.71 -18.93 23.07
C PRO A 161 4.67 -20.44 22.85
N THR A 162 5.79 -21.01 22.41
CA THR A 162 5.97 -22.46 22.37
C THR A 162 6.17 -23.03 23.77
N ILE A 163 5.45 -24.11 24.11
CA ILE A 163 5.39 -24.68 25.46
C ILE A 163 5.81 -26.15 25.43
N GLY A 164 6.75 -26.53 26.30
CA GLY A 164 7.27 -27.91 26.35
C GLY A 164 8.24 -28.24 25.21
N SER A 165 8.59 -29.53 25.10
CA SER A 165 9.65 -30.00 24.18
C SER A 165 9.16 -30.46 22.80
N ASP A 166 7.88 -30.74 22.62
CA ASP A 166 7.32 -31.18 21.34
C ASP A 166 6.89 -29.97 20.49
N VAL A 167 7.87 -29.34 19.85
CA VAL A 167 7.70 -28.18 18.96
C VAL A 167 6.69 -28.45 17.84
N LYS A 168 6.45 -29.72 17.43
CA LYS A 168 5.43 -30.04 16.42
C LYS A 168 4.01 -29.80 16.93
N LYS A 169 3.76 -29.96 18.24
CA LYS A 169 2.42 -29.86 18.84
C LYS A 169 2.15 -28.56 19.59
N SER A 170 3.19 -27.81 19.94
CA SER A 170 3.07 -26.54 20.67
C SER A 170 3.61 -25.32 19.90
N ALA A 171 3.66 -25.39 18.57
CA ALA A 171 4.13 -24.28 17.74
C ALA A 171 3.29 -23.00 17.94
N SER A 172 3.96 -21.85 17.86
CA SER A 172 3.28 -20.55 17.78
C SER A 172 2.56 -20.41 16.44
N MET A 173 3.20 -20.87 15.36
CA MET A 173 2.72 -20.78 13.98
C MET A 173 3.01 -22.05 13.19
N TYR A 174 2.07 -22.47 12.33
CA TYR A 174 2.23 -23.55 11.35
C TYR A 174 2.20 -22.99 9.94
N ALA A 175 3.22 -23.27 9.14
CA ALA A 175 3.47 -22.58 7.87
C ALA A 175 3.49 -23.53 6.67
N PHE A 176 2.65 -23.24 5.68
CA PHE A 176 2.47 -24.01 4.46
C PHE A 176 3.23 -23.34 3.32
N ARG A 177 4.43 -23.84 3.01
CA ARG A 177 5.30 -23.31 1.93
C ARG A 177 4.65 -23.47 0.55
N ASN A 178 4.85 -22.50 -0.34
CA ASN A 178 4.46 -22.61 -1.74
C ASN A 178 5.39 -23.65 -2.43
N PRO A 179 4.86 -24.75 -3.00
CA PRO A 179 5.67 -25.78 -3.65
C PRO A 179 6.54 -25.28 -4.81
N LYS A 180 6.07 -24.26 -5.55
CA LYS A 180 6.79 -23.69 -6.71
C LYS A 180 7.87 -22.69 -6.32
N ASN A 181 7.69 -21.97 -5.21
CA ASN A 181 8.68 -21.07 -4.64
C ASN A 181 8.76 -21.27 -3.12
N GLN A 182 9.66 -22.16 -2.69
CA GLN A 182 9.74 -22.63 -1.31
C GLN A 182 10.22 -21.58 -0.28
N ASN A 183 10.61 -20.38 -0.73
CA ASN A 183 10.90 -19.23 0.14
C ASN A 183 9.61 -18.54 0.62
N ASN A 184 8.50 -18.77 -0.08
CA ASN A 184 7.23 -18.09 0.08
C ASN A 184 6.16 -19.06 0.62
N TYR A 185 5.05 -18.54 1.15
CA TYR A 185 4.05 -19.33 1.89
C TYR A 185 2.65 -19.11 1.35
N MET A 186 1.92 -20.20 1.07
CA MET A 186 0.54 -20.15 0.56
C MET A 186 -0.49 -20.03 1.68
N ALA A 187 -0.18 -20.50 2.89
CA ALA A 187 -1.01 -20.32 4.08
C ALA A 187 -0.18 -20.39 5.37
N ILE A 188 -0.69 -19.78 6.44
CA ILE A 188 -0.12 -19.86 7.80
C ILE A 188 -1.26 -19.87 8.84
N THR A 189 -1.17 -20.77 9.81
CA THR A 189 -2.00 -20.75 11.02
C THR A 189 -1.22 -20.13 12.17
N GLY A 190 -1.83 -19.19 12.89
CA GLY A 190 -1.26 -18.55 14.08
C GLY A 190 -2.13 -18.73 15.31
N ASN A 191 -1.51 -19.13 16.43
CA ASN A 191 -2.16 -19.29 17.73
C ASN A 191 -1.94 -18.04 18.61
N LEU A 192 -2.99 -17.56 19.27
CA LEU A 192 -2.97 -16.44 20.24
C LEU A 192 -2.86 -16.95 21.69
N ASN A 193 -2.42 -16.11 22.62
CA ASN A 193 -2.40 -16.47 24.04
C ASN A 193 -3.82 -16.61 24.61
N GLU A 194 -4.25 -17.85 24.81
CA GLU A 194 -5.53 -18.17 25.43
C GLU A 194 -5.70 -17.45 26.78
N TYR A 195 -6.72 -16.60 26.86
CA TYR A 195 -7.11 -15.84 28.05
C TYR A 195 -6.02 -14.97 28.73
N LYS A 196 -4.95 -14.55 28.01
CA LYS A 196 -3.94 -13.62 28.57
C LYS A 196 -4.08 -12.19 28.08
N ASN A 197 -4.10 -11.97 26.76
CA ASN A 197 -4.26 -10.62 26.21
C ASN A 197 -5.70 -10.15 26.48
N LYS A 198 -5.83 -8.93 27.02
CA LYS A 198 -7.10 -8.31 27.35
C LYS A 198 -7.17 -6.91 26.77
N TRP A 199 -8.38 -6.48 26.47
CA TRP A 199 -8.75 -5.09 26.26
C TRP A 199 -8.87 -4.35 27.60
N SER A 200 -8.68 -3.03 27.59
CA SER A 200 -8.82 -2.17 28.78
C SER A 200 -10.24 -2.06 29.35
N ASN A 201 -11.26 -2.63 28.69
CA ASN A 201 -12.60 -2.82 29.26
C ASN A 201 -12.76 -4.18 30.00
N GLY A 202 -11.77 -5.08 29.90
CA GLY A 202 -11.76 -6.41 30.52
C GLY A 202 -12.00 -7.58 29.56
N ASP A 203 -12.41 -7.34 28.31
CA ASP A 203 -12.64 -8.40 27.31
C ASP A 203 -11.33 -9.11 26.93
N TYR A 204 -11.41 -10.39 26.57
CA TYR A 204 -10.27 -11.14 26.04
C TYR A 204 -10.12 -10.92 24.54
N VAL A 205 -8.89 -10.74 24.06
CA VAL A 205 -8.60 -10.62 22.62
C VAL A 205 -8.77 -11.99 21.95
N SER A 206 -9.51 -12.05 20.84
CA SER A 206 -9.74 -13.28 20.07
C SER A 206 -9.15 -13.21 18.64
N ALA A 207 -9.17 -14.33 17.93
CA ALA A 207 -8.86 -14.39 16.50
C ALA A 207 -9.89 -13.62 15.64
N THR A 208 -11.11 -13.42 16.15
CA THR A 208 -12.15 -12.60 15.50
C THR A 208 -11.77 -11.13 15.49
N ASP A 209 -11.17 -10.61 16.57
CA ASP A 209 -10.69 -9.22 16.67
C ASP A 209 -9.64 -8.89 15.58
N LEU A 210 -8.79 -9.86 15.23
CA LEU A 210 -7.81 -9.74 14.15
C LEU A 210 -8.50 -9.72 12.77
N ARG A 211 -9.59 -10.49 12.61
CA ARG A 211 -10.38 -10.47 11.38
C ARG A 211 -11.13 -9.15 11.24
N ASP A 212 -11.76 -8.67 12.30
CA ASP A 212 -12.51 -7.41 12.31
C ASP A 212 -11.63 -6.19 11.95
N TYR A 213 -10.34 -6.21 12.34
CA TYR A 213 -9.35 -5.21 11.94
C TYR A 213 -9.14 -5.19 10.42
N LEU A 214 -8.96 -6.36 9.80
CA LEU A 214 -8.82 -6.50 8.35
C LEU A 214 -10.10 -6.11 7.62
N GLU A 215 -11.26 -6.59 8.10
CA GLU A 215 -12.56 -6.28 7.53
C GLU A 215 -12.85 -4.78 7.53
N TYR A 216 -12.63 -4.08 8.66
CA TYR A 216 -12.86 -2.63 8.73
C TYR A 216 -11.95 -1.83 7.77
N ILE A 217 -10.71 -2.27 7.54
CA ILE A 217 -9.78 -1.57 6.63
C ILE A 217 -10.15 -1.85 5.16
N LEU A 218 -10.64 -3.05 4.84
CA LEU A 218 -11.06 -3.46 3.49
C LEU A 218 -12.51 -3.05 3.14
N ASP A 219 -13.29 -2.57 4.10
CA ASP A 219 -14.59 -1.95 3.85
C ASP A 219 -14.39 -0.50 3.34
N LEU A 220 -14.79 -0.24 2.09
CA LEU A 220 -14.60 1.07 1.47
C LEU A 220 -15.41 2.18 2.17
N ASN A 221 -16.47 1.86 2.91
CA ASN A 221 -17.26 2.83 3.66
C ASN A 221 -16.46 3.43 4.84
N THR A 222 -15.46 2.72 5.37
CA THR A 222 -14.59 3.20 6.47
C THR A 222 -13.66 4.33 6.03
N GLY A 223 -13.28 4.38 4.75
CA GLY A 223 -12.33 5.36 4.21
C GLY A 223 -10.92 5.25 4.81
N SER A 224 -10.43 4.03 5.05
CA SER A 224 -9.14 3.80 5.72
C SER A 224 -7.94 4.22 4.87
N GLN A 225 -7.02 5.00 5.45
CA GLN A 225 -5.70 5.29 4.88
C GLN A 225 -4.78 4.06 4.80
N LYS A 226 -5.16 2.93 5.42
CA LYS A 226 -4.40 1.68 5.44
C LYS A 226 -4.83 0.66 4.39
N LEU A 227 -5.89 0.94 3.63
CA LEU A 227 -6.44 0.04 2.60
C LEU A 227 -5.34 -0.59 1.73
N ASP A 228 -4.58 0.26 1.04
CA ASP A 228 -3.51 -0.14 0.11
C ASP A 228 -2.40 -0.97 0.80
N THR A 229 -2.18 -0.74 2.10
CA THR A 229 -1.21 -1.49 2.91
C THR A 229 -1.70 -2.90 3.26
N ILE A 230 -3.00 -3.07 3.55
CA ILE A 230 -3.59 -4.39 3.81
C ILE A 230 -3.78 -5.19 2.51
N VAL A 231 -4.11 -4.54 1.39
CA VAL A 231 -4.16 -5.17 0.06
C VAL A 231 -2.81 -5.81 -0.30
N LYS A 232 -1.71 -5.11 0.01
CA LYS A 232 -0.35 -5.63 -0.16
C LYS A 232 0.00 -6.83 0.73
N TYR A 233 -0.80 -7.20 1.73
CA TYR A 233 -0.59 -8.45 2.47
C TYR A 233 -1.03 -9.68 1.68
N SER A 234 -1.67 -9.48 0.51
CA SER A 234 -1.93 -10.52 -0.48
C SER A 234 -2.79 -11.69 0.03
N PHE A 235 -3.66 -11.42 1.02
CA PHE A 235 -4.69 -12.38 1.45
C PHE A 235 -5.62 -12.72 0.28
N ARG A 236 -5.97 -14.01 0.16
CA ARG A 236 -6.86 -14.53 -0.90
C ARG A 236 -8.16 -13.72 -0.96
N ALA A 237 -8.60 -13.40 -2.17
CA ALA A 237 -9.81 -12.64 -2.50
C ALA A 237 -9.91 -11.20 -1.96
N ALA A 238 -8.85 -10.61 -1.39
CA ALA A 238 -8.85 -9.19 -0.99
C ALA A 238 -9.09 -8.25 -2.19
N ASP A 239 -8.40 -8.49 -3.31
CA ASP A 239 -8.59 -7.74 -4.56
C ASP A 239 -10.00 -7.99 -5.16
N GLU A 240 -10.49 -9.24 -5.14
CA GLU A 240 -11.83 -9.61 -5.63
C GLU A 240 -12.93 -8.85 -4.86
N PHE A 241 -12.82 -8.79 -3.54
CA PHE A 241 -13.77 -8.13 -2.65
C PHE A 241 -13.79 -6.60 -2.84
N LEU A 242 -12.63 -5.98 -3.04
CA LEU A 242 -12.55 -4.55 -3.37
C LEU A 242 -13.05 -4.25 -4.79
N ALA A 243 -12.78 -5.14 -5.75
CA ALA A 243 -13.33 -5.02 -7.10
C ALA A 243 -14.86 -5.09 -7.09
N ALA A 244 -15.46 -6.03 -6.34
CA ALA A 244 -16.91 -6.17 -6.21
C ALA A 244 -17.57 -4.92 -5.57
N GLN A 245 -16.99 -4.37 -4.50
CA GLN A 245 -17.47 -3.11 -3.90
C GLN A 245 -17.37 -1.91 -4.87
N ARG A 246 -16.29 -1.82 -5.65
CA ARG A 246 -16.08 -0.79 -6.67
C ARG A 246 -17.05 -0.95 -7.85
N GLU A 247 -17.32 -2.18 -8.28
CA GLU A 247 -18.31 -2.49 -9.32
C GLU A 247 -19.72 -2.07 -8.88
N TYR A 248 -20.15 -2.45 -7.67
CA TYR A 248 -21.42 -2.02 -7.09
C TYR A 248 -21.53 -0.49 -7.06
N SER A 249 -20.51 0.20 -6.55
CA SER A 249 -20.50 1.66 -6.46
C SER A 249 -20.61 2.33 -7.84
N LYS A 250 -19.99 1.74 -8.87
CA LYS A 250 -20.03 2.19 -10.26
C LYS A 250 -21.38 1.91 -10.95
N LEU A 251 -22.07 0.82 -10.58
CA LEU A 251 -23.37 0.46 -11.14
C LEU A 251 -24.51 1.29 -10.54
N PHE A 252 -24.50 1.53 -9.22
CA PHE A 252 -25.63 2.13 -8.50
C PHE A 252 -25.38 3.54 -7.97
N ASN A 253 -24.19 4.12 -8.21
CA ASN A 253 -23.81 5.47 -7.73
C ASN A 253 -23.91 5.61 -6.19
N THR A 254 -23.78 4.51 -5.46
CA THR A 254 -23.72 4.45 -3.99
C THR A 254 -22.92 3.22 -3.56
N SER A 255 -22.14 3.33 -2.49
CA SER A 255 -21.48 2.17 -1.90
C SER A 255 -22.47 1.29 -1.14
N TYR A 256 -22.24 -0.02 -1.17
CA TYR A 256 -23.03 -0.99 -0.41
C TYR A 256 -22.64 -0.93 1.08
N LYS A 257 -23.61 -0.74 1.98
CA LYS A 257 -23.32 -0.35 3.39
C LYS A 257 -22.79 -1.46 4.30
N ASN A 258 -22.84 -2.72 3.89
CA ASN A 258 -22.47 -3.86 4.74
C ASN A 258 -21.84 -5.00 3.91
N PRO A 259 -20.70 -4.76 3.24
CA PRO A 259 -20.15 -5.70 2.28
C PRO A 259 -19.70 -7.02 2.93
N TRP A 260 -19.31 -6.99 4.20
CA TRP A 260 -18.98 -8.16 5.02
C TRP A 260 -20.19 -8.92 5.60
N GLY A 261 -21.43 -8.47 5.35
CA GLY A 261 -22.62 -9.15 5.90
C GLY A 261 -22.62 -9.26 7.42
N ARG A 262 -22.07 -8.25 8.09
CA ARG A 262 -21.97 -8.15 9.55
C ARG A 262 -23.36 -7.96 10.16
N ARG A 263 -23.68 -8.72 11.20
CA ARG A 263 -24.92 -8.57 11.97
C ARG A 263 -24.73 -7.51 13.05
N LYS A 264 -25.73 -6.63 13.25
CA LYS A 264 -25.71 -5.55 14.25
C LYS A 264 -25.68 -6.10 15.68
N TYR A 265 -25.06 -5.38 16.61
CA TYR A 265 -25.08 -5.74 18.04
C TYR A 265 -26.36 -5.30 18.76
N ILE A 266 -26.84 -6.16 19.66
CA ILE A 266 -27.96 -5.94 20.59
C ILE A 266 -27.56 -6.37 22.00
N TYR A 267 -28.07 -5.70 23.04
CA TYR A 267 -27.76 -6.05 24.42
C TYR A 267 -28.63 -7.19 24.93
N ASN A 268 -28.03 -8.32 25.31
CA ASN A 268 -28.73 -9.43 25.94
C ASN A 268 -28.72 -9.27 27.47
N SER A 269 -29.90 -9.01 28.04
CA SER A 269 -30.08 -8.78 29.48
C SER A 269 -29.96 -10.02 30.37
N GLU A 270 -30.14 -11.24 29.84
CA GLU A 270 -30.00 -12.49 30.60
C GLU A 270 -28.52 -12.94 30.72
N LEU A 271 -27.71 -12.58 29.72
CA LEU A 271 -26.26 -12.79 29.69
C LEU A 271 -25.45 -11.61 30.24
N GLY A 272 -26.00 -10.39 30.22
CA GLY A 272 -25.30 -9.16 30.61
C GLY A 272 -24.24 -8.69 29.61
N ARG A 273 -24.30 -9.11 28.34
CA ARG A 273 -23.35 -8.74 27.29
C ARG A 273 -24.04 -8.43 25.96
N TYR A 274 -23.38 -7.65 25.11
CA TYR A 274 -23.81 -7.49 23.72
C TYR A 274 -23.57 -8.79 22.93
N ILE A 275 -24.49 -9.10 22.01
CA ILE A 275 -24.40 -10.20 21.03
C ILE A 275 -24.91 -9.68 19.68
N GLN A 276 -24.56 -10.34 18.58
CA GLN A 276 -25.09 -10.02 17.26
C GLN A 276 -26.53 -10.52 17.12
N ASP A 277 -27.38 -9.72 16.47
CA ASP A 277 -28.82 -10.01 16.39
C ASP A 277 -29.10 -11.22 15.47
N PRO A 278 -29.71 -12.31 15.99
CA PRO A 278 -30.05 -13.48 15.20
C PRO A 278 -31.14 -13.20 14.14
N ASN A 279 -31.92 -12.13 14.29
CA ASN A 279 -32.96 -11.70 13.35
C ASN A 279 -32.44 -10.77 12.25
N ASP A 280 -31.19 -10.30 12.37
CA ASP A 280 -30.57 -9.39 11.40
C ASP A 280 -30.08 -10.19 10.19
N ILE A 281 -30.77 -10.05 9.05
CA ILE A 281 -30.45 -10.81 7.83
C ILE A 281 -29.38 -10.05 7.03
N PRO A 282 -28.18 -10.63 6.82
CA PRO A 282 -27.13 -9.99 6.03
C PRO A 282 -27.46 -9.88 4.54
N TRP A 283 -26.67 -9.08 3.80
CA TRP A 283 -26.70 -8.98 2.34
C TRP A 283 -28.09 -8.71 1.71
N GLN A 284 -28.92 -7.87 2.37
CA GLN A 284 -30.18 -7.40 1.80
C GLN A 284 -29.99 -6.34 0.70
N SER A 285 -30.93 -6.28 -0.24
CA SER A 285 -31.02 -5.23 -1.27
C SER A 285 -31.09 -3.82 -0.66
N GLN A 286 -30.40 -2.87 -1.29
CA GLN A 286 -30.37 -1.46 -0.89
C GLN A 286 -30.83 -0.51 -2.01
N VAL A 287 -31.03 -1.02 -3.23
CA VAL A 287 -31.44 -0.24 -4.42
C VAL A 287 -32.55 -0.95 -5.19
N SER A 288 -33.60 -0.20 -5.55
CA SER A 288 -34.78 -0.69 -6.25
C SER A 288 -35.10 0.13 -7.50
N ASP A 289 -35.85 -0.47 -8.43
CA ASP A 289 -36.43 0.23 -9.59
C ASP A 289 -37.60 1.16 -9.18
N ALA A 290 -38.17 1.87 -10.17
CA ALA A 290 -39.32 2.76 -9.96
C ALA A 290 -40.62 2.05 -9.53
N ASN A 291 -40.65 0.71 -9.54
CA ASN A 291 -41.78 -0.12 -9.12
C ASN A 291 -41.55 -0.77 -7.74
N GLY A 292 -40.35 -0.64 -7.15
CA GLY A 292 -39.96 -1.25 -5.88
C GLY A 292 -39.30 -2.63 -6.00
N ASN A 293 -38.96 -3.10 -7.20
CA ASN A 293 -38.21 -4.35 -7.40
C ASN A 293 -36.72 -4.15 -7.08
N PRO A 294 -36.04 -5.05 -6.36
CA PRO A 294 -34.60 -4.97 -6.14
C PRO A 294 -33.81 -5.14 -7.45
N ILE A 295 -32.82 -4.28 -7.70
CA ILE A 295 -32.01 -4.29 -8.94
C ILE A 295 -30.52 -4.56 -8.70
N ASP A 296 -30.13 -4.83 -7.47
CA ASP A 296 -28.73 -4.92 -7.03
C ASP A 296 -28.30 -6.32 -6.58
N LEU A 297 -29.19 -7.31 -6.66
CA LEU A 297 -28.99 -8.67 -6.15
C LEU A 297 -27.73 -9.37 -6.69
N ASP A 298 -27.50 -9.33 -8.00
CA ASP A 298 -26.33 -9.97 -8.63
C ASP A 298 -25.00 -9.36 -8.15
N ALA A 299 -24.98 -8.04 -7.92
CA ALA A 299 -23.81 -7.34 -7.41
C ALA A 299 -23.58 -7.59 -5.91
N ILE A 300 -24.67 -7.76 -5.14
CA ILE A 300 -24.61 -8.18 -3.74
C ILE A 300 -24.08 -9.61 -3.64
N GLU A 301 -24.52 -10.53 -4.50
CA GLU A 301 -24.03 -11.91 -4.52
C GLU A 301 -22.53 -11.96 -4.88
N LYS A 302 -22.05 -11.15 -5.84
CA LYS A 302 -20.60 -10.98 -6.09
C LYS A 302 -19.85 -10.55 -4.82
N ILE A 303 -20.33 -9.52 -4.12
CA ILE A 303 -19.73 -9.04 -2.87
C ILE A 303 -19.72 -10.16 -1.80
N ARG A 304 -20.84 -10.87 -1.63
CA ARG A 304 -20.98 -11.96 -0.64
C ARG A 304 -20.02 -13.10 -0.93
N GLN A 305 -19.90 -13.54 -2.18
CA GLN A 305 -18.97 -14.61 -2.58
C GLN A 305 -17.51 -14.20 -2.32
N ALA A 306 -17.12 -12.98 -2.69
CA ALA A 306 -15.78 -12.48 -2.42
C ALA A 306 -15.49 -12.35 -0.90
N ALA A 307 -16.46 -11.90 -0.10
CA ALA A 307 -16.36 -11.81 1.36
C ALA A 307 -16.17 -13.18 2.04
N LEU A 308 -16.86 -14.21 1.53
CA LEU A 308 -16.77 -15.59 2.04
C LEU A 308 -15.49 -16.31 1.61
N LYS A 309 -14.91 -15.96 0.45
CA LYS A 309 -13.60 -16.45 -0.01
C LYS A 309 -12.40 -15.82 0.74
N PHE A 310 -12.61 -14.71 1.46
CA PHE A 310 -11.51 -13.92 2.04
C PHE A 310 -10.62 -14.76 2.95
N GLY A 311 -9.33 -14.82 2.60
CA GLY A 311 -8.33 -15.74 3.17
C GLY A 311 -7.87 -15.45 4.59
N PHE A 312 -8.78 -15.17 5.52
CA PHE A 312 -8.48 -15.02 6.95
C PHE A 312 -9.59 -15.66 7.79
N TYR A 313 -9.38 -16.92 8.16
CA TYR A 313 -10.39 -17.76 8.81
C TYR A 313 -10.13 -17.97 10.30
N THR A 314 -11.19 -18.11 11.08
CA THR A 314 -11.13 -18.31 12.54
C THR A 314 -11.53 -19.74 12.93
N GLY A 315 -11.12 -20.20 14.11
CA GLY A 315 -11.53 -21.50 14.66
C GLY A 315 -12.81 -21.44 15.53
N GLN A 316 -13.41 -20.26 15.72
CA GLN A 316 -14.65 -20.08 16.48
C GLN A 316 -15.85 -20.48 15.62
N TYR A 317 -16.69 -21.40 16.11
CA TYR A 317 -17.76 -22.01 15.30
C TYR A 317 -19.08 -21.21 15.31
N PHE A 318 -19.37 -20.52 16.41
CA PHE A 318 -20.58 -19.70 16.58
C PHE A 318 -20.21 -18.25 16.94
N LEU A 319 -20.96 -17.28 16.42
CA LEU A 319 -20.73 -15.86 16.73
C LEU A 319 -20.99 -15.60 18.22
N ASP A 320 -20.22 -14.68 18.81
CA ASP A 320 -20.32 -14.19 20.20
C ASP A 320 -20.21 -15.23 21.35
N PHE A 321 -20.02 -16.52 21.05
CA PHE A 321 -19.84 -17.60 22.02
C PHE A 321 -18.58 -18.42 21.71
N SER A 322 -17.80 -18.77 22.74
CA SER A 322 -16.63 -19.62 22.54
C SER A 322 -17.02 -21.08 22.28
N ASN A 323 -16.16 -21.85 21.61
CA ASN A 323 -16.40 -23.28 21.39
C ASN A 323 -16.55 -24.03 22.74
N GLU A 324 -15.92 -23.53 23.80
CA GLU A 324 -16.00 -24.07 25.17
C GLU A 324 -17.34 -23.71 25.87
N GLU A 325 -17.87 -22.49 25.69
CA GLU A 325 -19.17 -22.07 26.22
C GLU A 325 -20.31 -22.92 25.64
N ILE A 326 -20.26 -23.19 24.32
CA ILE A 326 -21.24 -24.03 23.64
C ILE A 326 -21.07 -25.50 24.03
N ALA A 327 -19.83 -26.03 24.02
CA ALA A 327 -19.53 -27.43 24.34
C ALA A 327 -20.10 -27.88 25.69
N LYS A 328 -19.94 -27.07 26.74
CA LYS A 328 -20.49 -27.33 28.08
C LYS A 328 -22.01 -27.46 28.12
N SER A 329 -22.70 -26.92 27.11
CA SER A 329 -24.15 -26.84 27.02
C SER A 329 -24.77 -27.82 26.02
N LEU A 330 -23.97 -28.55 25.22
CA LEU A 330 -24.48 -29.45 24.17
C LEU A 330 -25.42 -30.53 24.72
N HIS A 331 -25.13 -31.06 25.92
CA HIS A 331 -25.97 -32.08 26.58
C HIS A 331 -27.40 -31.59 26.93
N LEU A 332 -27.67 -30.28 26.94
CA LEU A 332 -29.01 -29.70 27.15
C LEU A 332 -29.82 -29.57 25.85
N ASN A 333 -29.20 -29.80 24.68
CA ASN A 333 -29.72 -29.41 23.38
C ASN A 333 -29.79 -30.61 22.41
N THR A 334 -30.68 -31.56 22.71
CA THR A 334 -30.80 -32.84 21.98
C THR A 334 -31.19 -32.73 20.50
N SER A 335 -31.65 -31.55 20.05
CA SER A 335 -31.99 -31.23 18.65
C SER A 335 -30.96 -30.32 17.96
N PHE A 336 -29.78 -30.13 18.56
CA PHE A 336 -28.71 -29.30 18.02
C PHE A 336 -28.26 -29.74 16.62
N ASN A 337 -28.13 -28.77 15.70
CA ASN A 337 -27.64 -28.99 14.34
C ASN A 337 -26.49 -28.00 14.06
N PRO A 338 -25.22 -28.44 13.98
CA PRO A 338 -24.10 -27.53 13.76
C PRO A 338 -24.16 -26.79 12.42
N ASN A 339 -24.89 -27.30 11.42
CA ASN A 339 -24.97 -26.68 10.10
C ASN A 339 -26.13 -25.67 9.95
N ALA A 340 -26.99 -25.49 10.96
CA ALA A 340 -28.04 -24.47 10.93
C ALA A 340 -27.42 -23.06 11.02
N GLU A 341 -27.88 -22.12 10.19
CA GLU A 341 -27.41 -20.72 10.25
C GLU A 341 -27.80 -20.05 11.57
N VAL A 342 -29.06 -20.23 11.98
CA VAL A 342 -29.61 -19.79 13.27
C VAL A 342 -30.37 -20.95 13.91
N GLN A 343 -30.22 -21.16 15.22
CA GLN A 343 -30.99 -22.15 15.97
C GLN A 343 -31.22 -21.74 17.43
N ASP A 344 -32.36 -22.12 18.01
CA ASP A 344 -32.61 -21.99 19.44
C ASP A 344 -31.64 -22.89 20.24
N PHE A 345 -31.13 -22.38 21.36
CA PHE A 345 -30.16 -23.09 22.20
C PHE A 345 -30.31 -22.71 23.68
N THR A 346 -30.15 -23.67 24.57
CA THR A 346 -30.11 -23.48 26.02
C THR A 346 -28.66 -23.48 26.48
N LEU A 347 -28.14 -22.30 26.84
CA LEU A 347 -26.78 -22.10 27.31
C LEU A 347 -26.71 -22.26 28.84
N LEU A 348 -25.70 -22.98 29.33
CA LEU A 348 -25.34 -22.99 30.74
C LEU A 348 -24.35 -21.86 31.02
N THR A 349 -24.78 -20.86 31.78
CA THR A 349 -23.97 -19.70 32.18
C THR A 349 -22.92 -20.07 33.24
N LYS A 350 -21.93 -19.18 33.47
CA LYS A 350 -20.85 -19.38 34.45
C LYS A 350 -21.36 -19.53 35.89
N ASP A 351 -22.54 -18.99 36.19
CA ASP A 351 -23.25 -19.12 37.46
C ASP A 351 -24.32 -20.25 37.46
N ASN A 352 -24.22 -21.20 36.52
CA ASN A 352 -25.08 -22.37 36.34
C ASN A 352 -26.57 -22.09 36.10
N ARG A 353 -26.97 -20.85 35.76
CA ARG A 353 -28.31 -20.59 35.20
C ARG A 353 -28.38 -21.13 33.78
N GLN A 354 -29.48 -21.77 33.44
CA GLN A 354 -29.84 -22.07 32.05
C GLN A 354 -30.52 -20.83 31.45
N VAL A 355 -29.99 -20.34 30.32
CA VAL A 355 -30.46 -19.16 29.60
C VAL A 355 -30.79 -19.57 28.17
N LYS A 356 -31.92 -19.10 27.62
CA LYS A 356 -32.29 -19.38 26.22
C LYS A 356 -31.76 -18.29 25.31
N ILE A 357 -31.10 -18.71 24.24
CA ILE A 357 -30.51 -17.86 23.22
C ILE A 357 -30.82 -18.43 21.83
N GLN A 358 -30.50 -17.66 20.80
CA GLN A 358 -30.33 -18.19 19.45
C GLN A 358 -28.84 -18.13 19.09
N LEU A 359 -28.27 -19.27 18.70
CA LEU A 359 -26.92 -19.32 18.16
C LEU A 359 -26.94 -18.94 16.70
N VAL A 360 -26.00 -18.10 16.29
CA VAL A 360 -25.71 -17.81 14.89
C VAL A 360 -24.39 -18.48 14.52
N ARG A 361 -24.39 -19.29 13.46
CA ARG A 361 -23.19 -19.97 12.93
C ARG A 361 -22.21 -18.94 12.38
N ASN A 362 -20.93 -19.08 12.72
CA ASN A 362 -19.89 -18.21 12.19
C ASN A 362 -19.65 -18.53 10.70
N GLN A 363 -20.01 -17.60 9.82
CA GLN A 363 -19.77 -17.70 8.38
C GLN A 363 -18.27 -17.67 7.99
N TYR A 364 -17.40 -17.29 8.93
CA TYR A 364 -15.94 -17.21 8.78
C TYR A 364 -15.19 -18.20 9.68
N VAL A 365 -15.86 -19.29 10.09
CA VAL A 365 -15.20 -20.50 10.58
C VAL A 365 -14.39 -21.12 9.43
N ASN A 366 -13.22 -21.68 9.74
CA ASN A 366 -12.31 -22.26 8.75
C ASN A 366 -12.96 -23.41 7.96
N PRO A 367 -13.16 -23.28 6.62
CA PRO A 367 -13.84 -24.29 5.80
C PRO A 367 -12.99 -25.54 5.55
N TYR A 368 -11.69 -25.46 5.81
CA TYR A 368 -10.74 -26.58 5.74
C TYR A 368 -10.64 -27.32 7.09
N GLN A 369 -11.32 -26.84 8.14
CA GLN A 369 -11.38 -27.50 9.44
C GLN A 369 -12.59 -28.45 9.52
N LYS A 370 -12.40 -29.62 10.12
CA LYS A 370 -13.48 -30.56 10.47
C LYS A 370 -13.67 -30.56 11.98
N PHE A 371 -14.89 -30.33 12.44
CA PHE A 371 -15.23 -30.30 13.86
C PHE A 371 -16.07 -31.53 14.24
N ASP A 372 -15.63 -32.29 15.25
CA ASP A 372 -16.48 -33.26 15.93
C ASP A 372 -17.24 -32.58 17.07
N PHE A 373 -18.53 -32.94 17.19
CA PHE A 373 -19.43 -32.47 18.23
C PHE A 373 -19.78 -33.65 19.14
N SER A 374 -19.44 -33.52 20.42
CA SER A 374 -19.70 -34.52 21.46
C SER A 374 -20.27 -33.83 22.71
N ASN A 375 -20.89 -34.58 23.62
CA ASN A 375 -21.68 -34.04 24.74
C ASN A 375 -20.96 -33.01 25.64
N GLU A 376 -19.62 -32.96 25.62
CA GLU A 376 -18.79 -32.05 26.41
C GLU A 376 -17.71 -31.30 25.59
N LYS A 377 -17.61 -31.53 24.27
CA LYS A 377 -16.56 -30.92 23.42
C LYS A 377 -17.01 -30.61 21.99
N ILE A 378 -16.56 -29.45 21.51
CA ILE A 378 -16.44 -29.11 20.09
C ILE A 378 -14.94 -29.16 19.76
N GLU A 379 -14.51 -30.13 18.94
CA GLU A 379 -13.09 -30.41 18.73
C GLU A 379 -12.73 -30.43 17.23
N GLY A 380 -11.86 -29.50 16.81
CA GLY A 380 -11.29 -29.48 15.46
C GLY A 380 -10.25 -30.59 15.27
N LYS A 381 -10.31 -31.30 14.13
CA LYS A 381 -9.47 -32.46 13.81
C LYS A 381 -8.06 -32.12 13.33
N ILE A 382 -7.87 -30.96 12.73
CA ILE A 382 -6.58 -30.54 12.17
C ILE A 382 -6.05 -29.41 13.03
N LYS A 383 -5.12 -29.70 13.94
CA LYS A 383 -4.60 -28.73 14.92
C LYS A 383 -3.62 -27.72 14.30
N THR A 384 -3.11 -28.04 13.11
CA THR A 384 -2.30 -27.13 12.28
C THR A 384 -3.15 -26.11 11.49
N LEU A 385 -4.48 -26.17 11.62
CA LEU A 385 -5.45 -25.19 11.14
C LEU A 385 -6.22 -24.61 12.32
N SER A 386 -6.77 -23.41 12.18
CA SER A 386 -7.54 -22.77 13.25
C SER A 386 -8.70 -23.66 13.76
N TYR A 387 -8.72 -23.94 15.06
CA TYR A 387 -9.63 -24.92 15.69
C TYR A 387 -10.40 -24.38 16.92
N ASN A 388 -10.07 -23.18 17.41
CA ASN A 388 -10.80 -22.49 18.47
C ASN A 388 -10.77 -20.95 18.28
N GLN A 389 -11.38 -20.20 19.20
CA GLN A 389 -11.43 -18.73 19.17
C GLN A 389 -10.08 -18.01 19.31
N PHE A 390 -8.99 -18.74 19.61
CA PHE A 390 -7.63 -18.21 19.71
C PHE A 390 -6.74 -18.62 18.52
N GLY A 391 -7.27 -19.32 17.52
CA GLY A 391 -6.55 -19.66 16.29
C GLY A 391 -7.11 -18.94 15.06
N PHE A 392 -6.22 -18.39 14.23
CA PHE A 392 -6.54 -17.94 12.86
C PHE A 392 -5.73 -18.71 11.82
N THR A 393 -6.27 -18.85 10.60
CA THR A 393 -5.53 -19.34 9.42
C THR A 393 -5.64 -18.29 8.33
N ALA A 394 -4.50 -17.68 7.99
CA ALA A 394 -4.34 -16.83 6.83
C ALA A 394 -4.01 -17.69 5.60
N ILE A 395 -4.65 -17.38 4.47
CA ILE A 395 -4.41 -18.02 3.17
C ILE A 395 -4.16 -16.90 2.16
N PHE A 396 -3.07 -17.01 1.43
CA PHE A 396 -2.62 -16.00 0.48
C PHE A 396 -3.13 -16.32 -0.93
N ASP A 397 -3.06 -15.32 -1.79
CA ASP A 397 -3.24 -15.49 -3.23
C ASP A 397 -2.11 -16.36 -3.81
N GLU A 398 -2.47 -17.31 -4.68
CA GLU A 398 -1.55 -18.33 -5.23
C GLU A 398 -0.43 -17.74 -6.11
N ASN A 399 -0.60 -16.50 -6.58
CA ASN A 399 0.33 -15.76 -7.42
C ASN A 399 1.02 -14.61 -6.67
N LYS A 400 0.60 -14.32 -5.43
CA LYS A 400 1.22 -13.31 -4.53
C LYS A 400 1.60 -13.89 -3.15
N THR A 401 1.98 -15.17 -3.07
CA THR A 401 2.40 -15.78 -1.79
C THR A 401 3.61 -15.02 -1.20
N PRO A 402 3.57 -14.52 0.05
CA PRO A 402 4.65 -13.70 0.63
C PRO A 402 5.84 -14.52 1.15
N ASP A 403 7.02 -13.88 1.27
CA ASP A 403 8.23 -14.45 1.89
C ASP A 403 8.27 -14.29 3.42
N LEU A 404 9.19 -15.03 4.08
CA LEU A 404 9.33 -15.05 5.55
C LEU A 404 9.60 -13.68 6.19
N SER A 405 10.42 -12.84 5.55
CA SER A 405 10.75 -11.50 6.06
C SER A 405 9.52 -10.60 6.01
N TYR A 406 8.85 -10.55 4.87
CA TYR A 406 7.63 -9.77 4.70
C TYR A 406 6.52 -10.26 5.65
N LEU A 407 6.39 -11.57 5.85
CA LEU A 407 5.46 -12.16 6.81
C LEU A 407 5.71 -11.71 8.24
N LEU A 408 6.93 -11.87 8.75
CA LEU A 408 7.25 -11.60 10.15
C LEU A 408 7.28 -10.09 10.44
N PHE A 409 8.01 -9.32 9.64
CA PHE A 409 8.26 -7.89 9.88
C PHE A 409 7.17 -6.96 9.32
N THR A 410 6.46 -7.35 8.25
CA THR A 410 5.38 -6.52 7.68
C THR A 410 4.00 -7.04 8.05
N ILE A 411 3.64 -8.28 7.74
CA ILE A 411 2.25 -8.76 7.94
C ILE A 411 1.94 -8.94 9.42
N PHE A 412 2.64 -9.83 10.13
CA PHE A 412 2.33 -10.18 11.52
C PHE A 412 2.72 -9.12 12.55
N SER A 413 3.72 -8.29 12.26
CA SER A 413 4.06 -7.10 13.05
C SER A 413 3.16 -5.87 12.75
N ASN A 414 2.10 -6.06 11.96
CA ASN A 414 1.02 -5.07 11.74
C ASN A 414 -0.40 -5.67 11.79
N LEU A 415 -0.52 -6.94 12.14
CA LEU A 415 -1.80 -7.61 12.36
C LEU A 415 -2.27 -7.30 13.79
N TYR A 416 -2.94 -6.16 13.93
CA TYR A 416 -3.54 -5.68 15.18
C TYR A 416 -4.97 -6.20 15.35
N PRO A 417 -5.49 -6.27 16.58
CA PRO A 417 -6.89 -6.58 16.86
C PRO A 417 -7.75 -5.31 16.88
N ILE A 418 -9.07 -5.47 16.81
CA ILE A 418 -10.04 -4.45 17.26
C ILE A 418 -11.30 -5.09 17.87
N ASN A 419 -11.74 -4.57 19.01
CA ASN A 419 -12.99 -4.98 19.64
C ASN A 419 -14.20 -4.37 18.89
N ARG A 420 -14.70 -5.07 17.88
CA ARG A 420 -15.85 -4.61 17.06
C ARG A 420 -17.11 -4.35 17.90
N ALA A 421 -17.39 -5.18 18.89
CA ALA A 421 -18.56 -5.03 19.76
C ALA A 421 -18.53 -3.66 20.47
N TYR A 422 -17.40 -3.30 21.11
CA TYR A 422 -17.21 -1.97 21.70
C TYR A 422 -17.29 -0.85 20.66
N VAL A 423 -16.66 -1.00 19.49
CA VAL A 423 -16.66 0.03 18.43
C VAL A 423 -18.09 0.37 18.00
N GLU A 424 -18.95 -0.62 17.81
CA GLU A 424 -20.32 -0.42 17.31
C GLU A 424 -21.33 -0.03 18.40
N THR A 425 -20.99 -0.20 19.68
CA THR A 425 -21.84 0.21 20.81
C THR A 425 -21.26 1.43 21.54
N ASP A 426 -20.44 1.22 22.56
CA ASP A 426 -19.97 2.25 23.50
C ASP A 426 -18.95 3.22 22.86
N GLY A 427 -18.29 2.81 21.78
CA GLY A 427 -17.43 3.65 20.93
C GLY A 427 -18.19 4.58 19.96
N GLU A 428 -19.51 4.41 19.83
CA GLU A 428 -20.40 5.16 18.94
C GLU A 428 -20.08 5.05 17.42
N GLY A 429 -19.46 3.96 16.98
CA GLY A 429 -19.16 3.66 15.58
C GLY A 429 -17.74 4.03 15.12
N ILE A 430 -17.31 3.45 13.99
CA ILE A 430 -15.93 3.55 13.49
C ILE A 430 -15.47 4.98 13.17
N GLU A 431 -16.39 5.91 12.91
CA GLU A 431 -16.10 7.35 12.75
C GLU A 431 -15.65 8.02 14.06
N LYS A 432 -16.14 7.54 15.21
CA LYS A 432 -15.95 8.15 16.54
C LYS A 432 -15.00 7.38 17.44
N TYR A 433 -14.75 6.10 17.17
CA TYR A 433 -13.65 5.36 17.79
C TYR A 433 -12.34 6.16 17.67
N GLY A 434 -11.58 6.27 18.76
CA GLY A 434 -10.34 7.03 18.85
C GLY A 434 -10.45 8.57 18.80
N SER A 435 -11.64 9.15 18.62
CA SER A 435 -11.82 10.62 18.58
C SER A 435 -11.68 11.32 19.93
N ASP A 436 -11.87 10.58 21.02
CA ASP A 436 -11.60 10.94 22.41
C ASP A 436 -10.83 9.78 23.05
N PRO A 437 -9.85 10.01 23.96
CA PRO A 437 -9.12 8.94 24.65
C PRO A 437 -10.00 7.93 25.40
N LYS A 438 -11.23 8.31 25.79
CA LYS A 438 -12.23 7.43 26.43
C LYS A 438 -12.98 6.54 25.44
N LYS A 439 -12.86 6.83 24.13
CA LYS A 439 -13.43 6.07 23.01
C LYS A 439 -12.38 5.18 22.33
N PHE A 440 -11.38 4.76 23.10
CA PHE A 440 -10.21 4.01 22.66
C PHE A 440 -9.91 2.92 23.68
N LEU A 441 -9.51 1.74 23.21
CA LEU A 441 -9.13 0.62 24.07
C LEU A 441 -7.68 0.21 23.80
N THR A 442 -6.97 -0.16 24.85
CA THR A 442 -5.59 -0.67 24.80
C THR A 442 -5.54 -2.18 25.05
N THR A 443 -4.51 -2.84 24.53
CA THR A 443 -4.15 -4.25 24.84
C THR A 443 -2.66 -4.43 25.16
N GLY A 444 -1.86 -3.40 24.93
CA GLY A 444 -0.40 -3.43 25.03
C GLY A 444 0.15 -3.04 26.40
N PRO A 445 1.48 -2.88 26.52
CA PRO A 445 2.17 -2.71 27.80
C PRO A 445 1.99 -1.34 28.49
N PHE A 446 1.35 -0.36 27.85
CA PHE A 446 1.13 0.98 28.40
C PHE A 446 -0.31 1.47 28.23
N LEU A 447 -0.79 2.17 29.27
CA LEU A 447 -2.05 2.93 29.26
C LEU A 447 -1.76 4.42 29.01
N ILE A 448 -2.70 5.13 28.42
CA ILE A 448 -2.66 6.60 28.31
C ILE A 448 -3.07 7.19 29.67
N ASN A 449 -2.16 7.90 30.33
CA ASN A 449 -2.45 8.62 31.57
C ASN A 449 -2.97 10.04 31.30
N ASP A 450 -2.37 10.73 30.32
CA ASP A 450 -2.76 12.07 29.89
C ASP A 450 -2.38 12.26 28.42
N ILE A 451 -3.10 13.10 27.70
CA ILE A 451 -2.90 13.32 26.26
C ILE A 451 -3.51 14.65 25.80
N VAL A 452 -2.73 15.39 25.02
CA VAL A 452 -3.17 16.55 24.25
C VAL A 452 -2.94 16.24 22.77
N LEU A 453 -4.00 16.31 21.96
CA LEU A 453 -3.94 16.08 20.51
C LEU A 453 -3.60 17.38 19.75
N GLY A 454 -3.00 17.25 18.57
CA GLY A 454 -2.72 18.37 17.66
C GLY A 454 -1.25 18.87 17.63
N PRO A 455 -0.95 19.93 16.85
CA PRO A 455 0.43 20.28 16.46
C PRO A 455 1.45 20.64 17.56
N GLN A 456 1.00 20.83 18.81
CA GLN A 456 1.86 21.12 19.98
C GLN A 456 1.45 20.23 21.18
N GLY A 457 0.91 19.05 20.90
CA GLY A 457 0.41 18.11 21.90
C GLY A 457 1.46 17.15 22.46
N TYR A 458 1.01 16.18 23.26
CA TYR A 458 1.85 15.14 23.85
C TYR A 458 1.01 13.94 24.30
N ILE A 459 1.67 12.82 24.60
CA ILE A 459 1.09 11.66 25.28
C ILE A 459 1.96 11.30 26.50
N ASP A 460 1.35 11.21 27.67
CA ASP A 460 1.95 10.61 28.86
C ASP A 460 1.50 9.15 28.96
N LEU A 461 2.41 8.22 28.70
CA LEU A 461 2.20 6.78 28.85
C LEU A 461 2.59 6.32 30.25
N VAL A 462 1.78 5.47 30.88
CA VAL A 462 2.14 4.77 32.12
C VAL A 462 2.03 3.27 31.91
N LYS A 463 2.93 2.53 32.56
CA LYS A 463 3.00 1.07 32.48
C LYS A 463 1.71 0.43 32.99
N ASP A 464 1.14 -0.46 32.19
CA ASP A 464 0.10 -1.37 32.65
C ASP A 464 0.73 -2.43 33.58
N LYS A 465 0.02 -2.74 34.66
CA LYS A 465 0.41 -3.72 35.69
C LYS A 465 -0.34 -5.05 35.55
N ASP A 466 -1.51 -5.02 34.91
CA ASP A 466 -2.35 -6.21 34.68
C ASP A 466 -2.05 -6.85 33.30
N TYR A 467 -1.25 -6.16 32.48
CA TYR A 467 -0.68 -6.66 31.23
C TYR A 467 0.17 -7.93 31.43
N PHE A 468 0.00 -8.92 30.54
CA PHE A 468 0.48 -10.29 30.77
C PHE A 468 2.01 -10.45 30.85
N ASP A 469 2.78 -9.52 30.25
CA ASP A 469 4.26 -9.49 30.30
C ASP A 469 4.79 -8.24 31.03
N ALA A 470 3.99 -7.70 31.98
CA ALA A 470 4.34 -6.51 32.77
C ALA A 470 5.60 -6.69 33.64
N SER A 471 6.02 -7.92 33.95
CA SER A 471 7.32 -8.22 34.58
C SER A 471 8.50 -7.75 33.73
N ASN A 472 8.38 -7.90 32.41
CA ASN A 472 9.44 -7.62 31.44
C ASN A 472 9.32 -6.22 30.83
N THR A 473 8.14 -5.58 30.87
CA THR A 473 7.97 -4.15 30.58
C THR A 473 8.87 -3.30 31.50
N ILE A 474 9.82 -2.57 30.93
CA ILE A 474 10.91 -1.94 31.70
C ILE A 474 10.52 -0.60 32.33
N SER A 475 10.11 0.35 31.50
CA SER A 475 9.83 1.72 31.94
C SER A 475 8.45 1.82 32.60
N ASN A 476 8.30 2.72 33.56
CA ASN A 476 7.08 2.95 34.34
C ASN A 476 6.26 4.13 33.81
N LYS A 477 6.94 5.20 33.34
CA LYS A 477 6.31 6.37 32.71
C LYS A 477 7.18 6.92 31.58
N ILE A 478 6.56 7.20 30.43
CA ILE A 478 7.22 7.74 29.24
C ILE A 478 6.44 8.96 28.77
N LYS A 479 7.13 10.01 28.29
CA LYS A 479 6.49 11.19 27.66
C LYS A 479 6.84 11.28 26.18
N ILE A 480 5.83 11.37 25.32
CA ILE A 480 5.96 11.53 23.87
C ILE A 480 5.49 12.94 23.51
N LEU A 481 6.35 13.75 22.88
CA LEU A 481 6.06 15.12 22.46
C LEU A 481 5.72 15.18 20.96
N PHE A 482 4.79 16.06 20.56
CA PHE A 482 4.47 16.27 19.15
C PHE A 482 5.30 17.43 18.57
N SER A 483 6.39 17.09 17.87
CA SER A 483 7.35 18.07 17.34
C SER A 483 8.15 17.48 16.17
N THR A 484 8.12 18.15 15.02
CA THR A 484 8.78 17.72 13.77
C THR A 484 10.06 18.48 13.45
N ASP A 485 10.35 19.60 14.12
CA ASP A 485 11.56 20.38 13.86
C ASP A 485 12.80 19.69 14.45
N LYS A 486 13.71 19.25 13.57
CA LYS A 486 14.95 18.55 13.95
C LYS A 486 15.87 19.42 14.83
N ASN A 487 15.86 20.75 14.70
CA ASN A 487 16.67 21.66 15.53
C ASN A 487 16.06 21.81 16.93
N ILE A 488 14.74 21.99 17.03
CA ILE A 488 14.04 22.04 18.33
C ILE A 488 14.22 20.72 19.07
N ASN A 489 14.03 19.58 18.37
CA ASN A 489 14.21 18.27 18.98
C ASN A 489 15.67 17.99 19.36
N ALA A 490 16.65 18.46 18.56
CA ALA A 490 18.07 18.41 18.95
C ALA A 490 18.33 19.19 20.24
N THR A 491 17.74 20.38 20.41
CA THR A 491 17.81 21.14 21.66
C THR A 491 17.12 20.41 22.82
N PHE A 492 15.96 19.79 22.61
CA PHE A 492 15.33 18.94 23.62
C PHE A 492 16.19 17.74 24.03
N PHE A 493 17.02 17.19 23.14
CA PHE A 493 17.97 16.13 23.49
C PHE A 493 19.18 16.66 24.29
N GLU A 494 19.69 17.84 23.93
CA GLU A 494 20.76 18.56 24.65
C GLU A 494 20.30 18.92 26.08
N ASP A 495 19.05 19.40 26.23
CA ASP A 495 18.38 19.67 27.51
C ASP A 495 18.05 18.40 28.32
N GLY A 496 18.13 17.21 27.72
CA GLY A 496 17.72 15.94 28.33
C GLY A 496 16.20 15.71 28.44
N ILE A 497 15.39 16.55 27.79
CA ILE A 497 13.92 16.45 27.75
C ILE A 497 13.48 15.20 26.96
N ILE A 498 14.20 14.86 25.89
CA ILE A 498 14.02 13.62 25.13
C ILE A 498 15.34 12.84 25.02
N SER A 499 15.23 11.51 24.89
CA SER A 499 16.35 10.58 24.85
C SER A 499 16.69 10.07 23.45
N GLN A 500 15.93 10.44 22.40
CA GLN A 500 16.28 10.19 20.99
C GLN A 500 15.80 11.34 20.07
N THR A 501 16.56 11.63 19.01
CA THR A 501 16.08 12.41 17.84
C THR A 501 17.00 12.24 16.63
N PHE A 502 16.48 12.48 15.41
CA PHE A 502 17.30 12.69 14.22
C PHE A 502 18.13 13.98 14.31
N ILE A 503 19.36 13.93 13.80
CA ILE A 503 20.32 15.04 13.88
C ILE A 503 20.17 15.97 12.67
N PRO A 504 20.05 17.30 12.86
CA PRO A 504 20.18 18.28 11.79
C PRO A 504 21.53 18.19 11.05
N ALA A 505 21.54 18.33 9.72
CA ALA A 505 22.76 18.26 8.91
C ALA A 505 23.84 19.28 9.32
N ASN A 506 23.44 20.44 9.86
CA ASN A 506 24.37 21.45 10.42
C ASN A 506 24.92 21.09 11.82
N LYS A 507 24.35 20.12 12.55
CA LYS A 507 24.81 19.69 13.88
C LYS A 507 25.70 18.44 13.86
N ILE A 508 25.63 17.57 12.84
CA ILE A 508 26.32 16.26 12.86
C ILE A 508 27.84 16.37 13.05
N THR A 509 28.51 17.31 12.37
CA THR A 509 29.96 17.54 12.53
C THR A 509 30.32 17.96 13.96
N GLY A 510 29.46 18.76 14.59
CA GLY A 510 29.60 19.16 16.00
C GLY A 510 29.51 17.95 16.93
N TYR A 511 28.41 17.20 16.87
CA TYR A 511 28.20 16.01 17.69
C TYR A 511 29.26 14.91 17.46
N TRP A 512 29.81 14.79 16.24
CA TRP A 512 30.88 13.84 15.91
C TRP A 512 32.25 14.26 16.48
N SER A 513 32.47 15.57 16.64
CA SER A 513 33.68 16.15 17.22
C SER A 513 33.68 16.17 18.75
N ASP A 514 32.50 16.27 19.38
CA ASP A 514 32.35 16.33 20.83
C ASP A 514 32.27 14.91 21.46
N PRO A 515 33.23 14.52 22.34
CA PRO A 515 33.19 13.26 23.06
C PRO A 515 31.92 13.02 23.90
N LEU A 516 31.25 14.08 24.36
CA LEU A 516 30.00 13.98 25.12
C LEU A 516 28.89 13.35 24.27
N PHE A 517 28.73 13.84 23.03
CA PHE A 517 27.65 13.45 22.11
C PHE A 517 28.01 12.25 21.24
N LYS A 518 29.27 12.08 20.89
CA LYS A 518 29.76 11.04 19.97
C LYS A 518 29.35 9.61 20.36
N GLN A 519 29.34 9.31 21.66
CA GLN A 519 28.93 8.00 22.20
C GLN A 519 27.43 7.67 22.05
N TYR A 520 26.60 8.67 21.71
CA TYR A 520 25.16 8.53 21.53
C TYR A 520 24.76 8.50 20.05
N LEU A 521 25.71 8.64 19.12
CA LEU A 521 25.45 8.67 17.69
C LEU A 521 25.08 7.29 17.17
N ASN A 522 24.01 7.22 16.38
CA ASN A 522 23.59 6.01 15.69
C ASN A 522 23.26 6.32 14.23
N LYS A 523 23.57 5.40 13.33
CA LYS A 523 23.43 5.56 11.89
C LYS A 523 22.33 4.62 11.39
N ASN A 524 21.17 5.20 11.07
CA ASN A 524 20.05 4.45 10.52
C ASN A 524 20.24 4.26 9.01
N GLN A 525 19.72 3.14 8.51
CA GLN A 525 19.75 2.78 7.09
C GLN A 525 18.34 2.39 6.64
N GLY A 526 17.83 3.08 5.63
CA GLY A 526 16.62 2.75 4.92
C GLY A 526 16.86 1.86 3.70
N TYR A 527 15.73 1.46 3.12
CA TYR A 527 15.58 0.91 1.78
C TYR A 527 14.48 1.72 1.12
N GLY A 528 14.58 1.96 -0.19
CA GLY A 528 13.62 2.82 -0.88
C GLY A 528 14.17 3.57 -2.07
N THR A 529 13.31 4.36 -2.71
CA THR A 529 13.69 5.29 -3.80
C THR A 529 13.01 6.64 -3.62
N ILE A 530 13.82 7.72 -3.53
CA ILE A 530 13.35 9.10 -3.66
C ILE A 530 13.61 9.59 -5.10
N ALA A 531 12.60 10.20 -5.71
CA ALA A 531 12.58 10.55 -7.12
C ALA A 531 11.80 11.85 -7.41
N TYR A 532 12.04 12.44 -8.57
CA TYR A 532 11.04 13.30 -9.20
C TYR A 532 10.02 12.45 -9.96
N GLY A 533 8.73 12.66 -9.71
CA GLY A 533 7.64 12.08 -10.47
C GLY A 533 7.02 13.08 -11.44
N PHE A 534 6.77 12.67 -12.68
CA PHE A 534 6.03 13.46 -13.66
C PHE A 534 4.54 13.12 -13.65
N ASN A 535 3.69 14.12 -13.88
CA ASN A 535 2.28 13.87 -14.16
C ASN A 535 2.09 13.51 -15.64
N LEU A 536 1.90 12.22 -15.93
CA LEU A 536 1.64 11.67 -17.27
C LEU A 536 0.20 11.21 -17.45
N ASP A 537 -0.73 11.74 -16.65
CA ASP A 537 -2.15 11.44 -16.72
C ASP A 537 -2.81 12.04 -17.98
N ASN A 538 -3.50 11.19 -18.73
CA ASN A 538 -4.09 11.56 -20.02
C ASN A 538 -5.32 12.46 -19.87
N GLU A 539 -5.99 12.52 -18.71
CA GLU A 539 -7.13 13.42 -18.51
C GLU A 539 -6.66 14.80 -18.00
N THR A 540 -5.92 14.82 -16.88
CA THR A 540 -5.56 16.05 -16.15
C THR A 540 -4.35 16.78 -16.70
N ASN A 541 -3.39 16.11 -17.36
CA ASN A 541 -2.21 16.78 -17.93
C ASN A 541 -1.94 16.43 -19.40
N THR A 542 -3.00 16.24 -20.20
CA THR A 542 -2.89 15.88 -21.63
C THR A 542 -2.14 16.93 -22.47
N ASN A 543 -2.21 18.20 -22.08
CA ASN A 543 -1.54 19.32 -22.77
C ASN A 543 -0.20 19.72 -22.12
N GLY A 544 0.22 19.05 -21.04
CA GLY A 544 1.45 19.36 -20.33
C GLY A 544 2.68 18.89 -21.12
N TYR A 545 3.68 19.76 -21.25
CA TYR A 545 4.88 19.43 -22.03
C TYR A 545 5.67 18.22 -21.48
N VAL A 546 5.48 17.88 -20.20
CA VAL A 546 6.02 16.65 -19.58
C VAL A 546 5.54 15.36 -20.23
N GLN A 547 4.46 15.38 -21.03
CA GLN A 547 4.04 14.23 -21.85
C GLN A 547 5.09 13.83 -22.90
N ASP A 548 5.95 14.75 -23.36
CA ASP A 548 6.99 14.44 -24.33
C ASP A 548 8.20 13.72 -23.69
N GLN A 549 8.45 12.48 -24.13
CA GLN A 549 9.58 11.66 -23.70
C GLN A 549 10.93 12.37 -23.86
N ASP A 550 11.11 13.15 -24.93
CA ASP A 550 12.40 13.81 -25.18
C ASP A 550 12.59 15.01 -24.23
N LEU A 551 11.52 15.66 -23.73
CA LEU A 551 11.65 16.65 -22.64
C LEU A 551 12.04 15.99 -21.31
N ARG A 552 11.41 14.86 -20.96
CA ARG A 552 11.72 14.15 -19.70
C ARG A 552 13.15 13.64 -19.67
N ASN A 553 13.66 13.14 -20.80
CA ASN A 553 15.06 12.77 -20.95
C ASN A 553 15.99 13.99 -20.81
N ALA A 554 15.65 15.14 -21.43
CA ALA A 554 16.44 16.36 -21.25
C ALA A 554 16.58 16.73 -19.76
N ILE A 555 15.50 16.62 -18.98
CA ILE A 555 15.53 16.83 -17.52
C ILE A 555 16.34 15.74 -16.79
N TYR A 556 16.16 14.46 -17.12
CA TYR A 556 16.88 13.32 -16.49
C TYR A 556 18.40 13.44 -16.59
N PHE A 557 18.93 13.82 -17.76
CA PHE A 557 20.37 13.97 -18.01
C PHE A 557 20.92 15.34 -17.56
N ALA A 558 20.08 16.33 -17.26
CA ALA A 558 20.48 17.65 -16.76
C ALA A 558 20.57 17.73 -15.22
N ILE A 559 20.08 16.72 -14.49
CA ILE A 559 20.15 16.67 -13.03
C ILE A 559 21.45 15.98 -12.61
N ASP A 560 22.24 16.69 -11.81
CA ASP A 560 23.36 16.15 -11.05
C ASP A 560 22.84 15.63 -9.69
N ARG A 561 22.89 14.31 -9.50
CA ARG A 561 22.42 13.67 -8.26
C ARG A 561 23.41 13.77 -7.10
N GLU A 562 24.69 14.08 -7.31
CA GLU A 562 25.60 14.32 -6.18
C GLU A 562 25.30 15.68 -5.56
N ASP A 563 25.08 16.70 -6.39
CA ASP A 563 24.79 18.06 -5.95
C ASP A 563 23.41 18.21 -5.30
N ILE A 564 22.37 17.52 -5.79
CA ILE A 564 21.03 17.65 -5.20
C ILE A 564 20.99 17.18 -3.75
N LEU A 565 21.69 16.08 -3.44
CA LEU A 565 21.67 15.45 -2.12
C LEU A 565 22.26 16.39 -1.06
N LYS A 566 23.40 17.01 -1.37
CA LYS A 566 24.01 18.06 -0.55
C LYS A 566 23.07 19.26 -0.38
N TYR A 567 22.38 19.67 -1.44
CA TYR A 567 21.48 20.83 -1.42
C TYR A 567 20.28 20.61 -0.49
N VAL A 568 19.63 19.45 -0.57
CA VAL A 568 18.47 19.11 0.27
C VAL A 568 18.87 18.80 1.72
N GLY A 569 19.99 18.10 1.92
CA GLY A 569 20.54 17.72 3.24
C GLY A 569 20.76 16.22 3.45
N TRP A 570 20.86 15.45 2.36
CA TRP A 570 21.10 14.00 2.33
C TRP A 570 22.56 13.66 2.03
N ASP A 571 23.51 14.39 2.65
CA ASP A 571 24.97 14.25 2.44
C ASP A 571 25.52 12.83 2.65
N PHE A 572 24.78 11.95 3.33
CA PHE A 572 25.18 10.58 3.63
C PHE A 572 24.53 9.52 2.73
N SER A 573 23.57 9.87 1.87
CA SER A 573 22.92 8.93 0.94
C SER A 573 23.69 8.76 -0.39
N PHE A 574 23.44 7.65 -1.10
CA PHE A 574 24.02 7.41 -2.42
C PHE A 574 23.10 7.89 -3.55
N PRO A 575 23.63 8.59 -4.57
CA PRO A 575 22.88 8.89 -5.77
C PRO A 575 22.57 7.62 -6.57
N VAL A 576 21.31 7.45 -7.01
CA VAL A 576 20.84 6.28 -7.79
C VAL A 576 20.13 6.72 -9.07
N ASN A 577 20.24 5.88 -10.10
CA ASN A 577 19.72 6.13 -11.45
C ASN A 577 18.79 5.02 -11.98
N THR A 578 18.55 3.97 -11.17
CA THR A 578 17.47 2.96 -11.31
C THR A 578 16.29 3.31 -10.39
N TRP A 579 15.09 2.84 -10.74
CA TRP A 579 13.85 3.10 -10.02
C TRP A 579 13.59 2.10 -8.89
N THR A 580 13.93 0.83 -9.10
CA THR A 580 13.92 -0.24 -8.09
C THR A 580 14.77 0.12 -6.86
N ALA A 581 14.17 -0.02 -5.68
CA ALA A 581 14.80 0.29 -4.40
C ALA A 581 15.89 -0.70 -4.00
N TYR A 582 16.99 -0.16 -3.46
CA TYR A 582 18.21 -0.92 -3.16
C TYR A 582 18.14 -1.76 -1.87
N GLY A 583 18.58 -3.02 -1.97
CA GLY A 583 18.86 -3.93 -0.86
C GLY A 583 17.64 -4.62 -0.25
N GLN A 584 16.45 -4.44 -0.86
CA GLN A 584 15.19 -4.92 -0.30
C GLN A 584 14.90 -6.40 -0.62
N TYR A 585 15.31 -6.90 -1.79
CA TYR A 585 14.93 -8.23 -2.28
C TYR A 585 16.14 -9.11 -2.62
N LYS A 586 16.02 -10.42 -2.37
CA LYS A 586 17.10 -11.40 -2.53
C LYS A 586 16.61 -12.68 -3.21
N SER A 587 17.47 -13.27 -4.05
CA SER A 587 17.29 -14.61 -4.61
C SER A 587 17.43 -15.69 -3.52
N PHE A 588 17.03 -16.92 -3.85
CA PHE A 588 17.10 -18.07 -2.92
C PHE A 588 18.52 -18.37 -2.39
N ASP A 589 19.56 -17.99 -3.14
CA ASP A 589 20.98 -18.10 -2.75
C ASP A 589 21.54 -16.82 -2.09
N GLY A 590 20.67 -15.88 -1.72
CA GLY A 590 20.99 -14.72 -0.89
C GLY A 590 21.57 -13.50 -1.64
N LYS A 591 21.68 -13.54 -2.97
CA LYS A 591 22.14 -12.39 -3.77
C LYS A 591 21.04 -11.35 -3.85
N ASN A 592 21.39 -10.08 -3.66
CA ASN A 592 20.44 -8.98 -3.74
C ASN A 592 20.11 -8.68 -5.21
N LEU A 593 18.88 -8.24 -5.49
CA LEU A 593 18.35 -8.01 -6.84
C LEU A 593 19.27 -7.12 -7.72
N GLU A 594 19.90 -6.14 -7.11
CA GLU A 594 20.80 -5.16 -7.71
C GLU A 594 22.05 -5.82 -8.29
N MET A 595 22.51 -6.94 -7.71
CA MET A 595 23.69 -7.67 -8.19
C MET A 595 23.51 -8.24 -9.61
N PHE A 596 22.26 -8.41 -10.06
CA PHE A 596 21.91 -8.82 -11.42
C PHE A 596 21.93 -7.64 -12.41
N PHE A 597 21.89 -6.40 -11.91
CA PHE A 597 21.93 -5.18 -12.71
C PHE A 597 23.36 -4.67 -12.94
N ASN A 598 24.31 -4.99 -12.04
CA ASN A 598 25.74 -4.67 -12.14
C ASN A 598 26.25 -4.86 -13.58
N GLY A 599 26.74 -3.81 -14.25
CA GLY A 599 27.32 -3.88 -15.60
C GLY A 599 26.35 -4.31 -16.72
N LEU A 600 25.04 -4.22 -16.51
CA LEU A 600 24.11 -4.01 -17.62
C LEU A 600 24.27 -2.57 -18.13
N THR A 601 24.10 -2.34 -19.43
CA THR A 601 24.24 -1.02 -20.06
C THR A 601 23.05 -0.69 -20.96
N SER A 602 22.89 0.58 -21.32
CA SER A 602 21.85 1.03 -22.26
C SER A 602 22.36 2.22 -23.09
N ASN A 603 21.98 2.31 -24.37
CA ASN A 603 22.36 3.43 -25.23
C ASN A 603 21.21 4.42 -25.44
N THR A 604 21.53 5.70 -25.28
CA THR A 604 20.64 6.84 -25.51
C THR A 604 20.45 7.13 -27.01
N LYS A 605 19.49 7.98 -27.38
CA LYS A 605 19.15 8.27 -28.79
C LYS A 605 20.28 9.01 -29.58
N ASN A 606 21.29 9.56 -28.89
CA ASN A 606 22.56 10.05 -29.45
C ASN A 606 23.70 9.02 -29.42
N ASN A 607 23.40 7.74 -29.21
CA ASN A 607 24.34 6.61 -29.14
C ASN A 607 25.36 6.67 -27.99
N LYS A 608 25.11 7.45 -26.92
CA LYS A 608 25.96 7.46 -25.72
C LYS A 608 25.55 6.32 -24.78
N THR A 609 26.49 5.43 -24.49
CA THR A 609 26.29 4.29 -23.56
C THR A 609 26.37 4.77 -22.12
N PHE A 610 25.46 4.29 -21.27
CA PHE A 610 25.48 4.49 -19.83
C PHE A 610 25.27 3.14 -19.12
N ASP A 611 26.00 2.90 -18.02
CA ASP A 611 25.75 1.76 -17.14
C ASP A 611 24.38 1.89 -16.46
N LEU A 612 23.73 0.76 -16.21
CA LEU A 612 22.37 0.73 -15.67
C LEU A 612 22.31 1.21 -14.21
N GLN A 613 23.33 0.93 -13.41
CA GLN A 613 23.46 1.39 -12.05
C GLN A 613 24.58 2.41 -11.90
N ASN A 614 24.40 3.36 -10.99
CA ASN A 614 25.39 4.39 -10.68
C ASN A 614 26.64 3.80 -9.99
N TYR A 615 26.43 2.81 -9.12
CA TYR A 615 27.48 1.98 -8.51
C TYR A 615 27.03 0.52 -8.46
N GLU A 616 27.99 -0.39 -8.41
CA GLU A 616 27.71 -1.78 -8.06
C GLU A 616 27.16 -1.89 -6.63
N TYR A 617 26.24 -2.83 -6.40
CA TYR A 617 25.62 -3.05 -5.09
C TYR A 617 26.61 -3.17 -3.91
N VAL A 618 27.79 -3.75 -4.14
CA VAL A 618 28.84 -3.91 -3.11
C VAL A 618 29.34 -2.57 -2.56
N ILE A 619 29.29 -1.49 -3.37
CA ILE A 619 29.65 -0.13 -2.92
C ILE A 619 28.55 0.43 -2.00
N HIS A 620 27.27 0.16 -2.28
CA HIS A 620 26.15 0.59 -1.43
C HIS A 620 26.20 -0.05 -0.04
N LEU A 621 26.77 -1.24 0.12
CA LEU A 621 27.01 -1.85 1.44
C LEU A 621 27.89 -0.99 2.35
N SER A 622 28.67 -0.05 1.80
CA SER A 622 29.46 0.88 2.62
C SER A 622 28.60 1.88 3.43
N LYS A 623 27.29 2.02 3.11
CA LYS A 623 26.33 2.79 3.92
C LYS A 623 26.18 2.24 5.35
N ALA A 624 26.61 1.00 5.61
CA ALA A 624 26.65 0.42 6.95
C ALA A 624 27.83 0.86 7.83
N PHE A 625 28.87 1.51 7.28
CA PHE A 625 30.05 1.90 8.05
C PHE A 625 29.93 3.29 8.68
N ASN A 626 30.44 3.44 9.90
CA ASN A 626 30.46 4.71 10.65
C ASN A 626 31.40 5.79 10.06
N PHE A 627 32.23 5.45 9.06
CA PHE A 627 33.10 6.40 8.38
C PHE A 627 33.06 6.18 6.88
N GLU A 628 32.37 7.08 6.18
CA GLU A 628 32.40 7.17 4.72
C GLU A 628 33.06 8.49 4.30
N LYS A 629 34.06 8.38 3.43
CA LYS A 629 34.54 9.48 2.60
C LYS A 629 34.72 8.99 1.17
N THR A 630 33.62 8.55 0.58
CA THR A 630 33.50 8.15 -0.82
C THR A 630 33.20 9.38 -1.69
N GLU A 631 33.83 9.49 -2.85
CA GLU A 631 33.43 10.46 -3.87
C GLU A 631 32.21 9.90 -4.60
N ARG A 632 31.06 10.58 -4.53
CA ARG A 632 29.77 10.05 -4.97
C ARG A 632 29.28 10.66 -6.29
N LYS A 633 30.15 10.65 -7.30
CA LYS A 633 29.85 11.16 -8.64
C LYS A 633 28.63 10.45 -9.26
N ASP A 634 27.68 11.23 -9.79
CA ASP A 634 26.62 10.74 -10.69
C ASP A 634 27.17 10.44 -12.09
N ILE A 635 27.03 9.19 -12.57
CA ILE A 635 27.43 8.78 -13.93
C ILE A 635 26.34 9.03 -14.99
N ALA A 636 25.09 9.27 -14.57
CA ALA A 636 23.95 9.54 -15.45
C ALA A 636 23.73 11.03 -15.74
N TYR A 637 24.42 11.93 -15.03
CA TYR A 637 24.46 13.35 -15.38
C TYR A 637 25.30 13.56 -16.64
N ASP A 638 24.69 14.09 -17.71
CA ASP A 638 25.39 14.41 -18.95
C ASP A 638 24.72 15.56 -19.74
N LEU A 639 25.30 16.75 -19.62
CA LEU A 639 24.76 17.97 -20.23
C LEU A 639 24.73 17.95 -21.77
N GLU A 640 25.57 17.14 -22.43
CA GLU A 640 25.53 16.97 -23.89
C GLU A 640 24.29 16.21 -24.33
N THR A 641 24.04 15.05 -23.72
CA THR A 641 22.84 14.24 -23.97
C THR A 641 21.58 14.99 -23.57
N ALA A 642 21.59 15.70 -22.44
CA ALA A 642 20.50 16.56 -22.01
C ALA A 642 20.12 17.61 -23.07
N LYS A 643 21.12 18.28 -23.67
CA LYS A 643 20.90 19.26 -24.74
C LYS A 643 20.44 18.62 -26.04
N TYR A 644 21.00 17.46 -26.43
CA TYR A 644 20.52 16.71 -27.59
C TYR A 644 19.02 16.38 -27.49
N TYR A 645 18.56 15.92 -26.34
CA TYR A 645 17.14 15.64 -26.10
C TYR A 645 16.29 16.92 -26.10
N LEU A 646 16.80 18.05 -25.60
CA LEU A 646 16.09 19.34 -25.70
C LEU A 646 15.94 19.84 -27.15
N GLU A 647 16.97 19.71 -27.99
CA GLU A 647 16.85 20.11 -29.41
C GLU A 647 15.88 19.20 -30.17
N ARG A 648 15.77 17.91 -29.81
CA ARG A 648 14.69 17.04 -30.30
C ARG A 648 13.30 17.51 -29.88
N PHE A 649 13.12 17.96 -28.64
CA PHE A 649 11.86 18.54 -28.18
C PHE A 649 11.51 19.80 -28.97
N LYS A 650 12.45 20.75 -29.11
CA LYS A 650 12.27 21.97 -29.93
C LYS A 650 11.93 21.68 -31.39
N ALA A 651 12.48 20.61 -31.97
CA ALA A 651 12.17 20.20 -33.34
C ALA A 651 10.73 19.68 -33.52
N LYS A 652 10.07 19.19 -32.46
CA LYS A 652 8.65 18.79 -32.45
C LYS A 652 7.71 19.98 -32.23
N HIS A 653 8.13 20.94 -31.40
CA HIS A 653 7.32 22.10 -30.97
C HIS A 653 8.02 23.43 -31.36
N PRO A 654 8.26 23.69 -32.67
CA PRO A 654 9.11 24.77 -33.15
C PRO A 654 8.58 26.20 -32.87
N GLU A 655 7.31 26.32 -32.50
CA GLU A 655 6.69 27.58 -32.06
C GLU A 655 7.05 27.97 -30.62
N LEU A 656 7.53 27.04 -29.79
CA LEU A 656 7.82 27.26 -28.38
C LEU A 656 9.19 27.90 -28.18
N LYS A 657 9.20 29.17 -27.74
CA LYS A 657 10.41 29.92 -27.35
C LYS A 657 10.94 29.55 -25.96
N SER A 658 10.05 29.09 -25.09
CA SER A 658 10.31 28.68 -23.71
C SER A 658 9.05 27.99 -23.16
N ILE A 659 9.22 27.11 -22.18
CA ILE A 659 8.11 26.48 -21.42
C ILE A 659 8.19 26.85 -19.94
N SER A 660 7.08 26.68 -19.22
CA SER A 660 7.02 26.71 -17.76
C SER A 660 6.34 25.44 -17.25
N LEU A 661 6.83 24.89 -16.14
CA LEU A 661 6.32 23.67 -15.51
C LEU A 661 6.08 23.89 -14.01
N THR A 662 4.97 23.37 -13.49
CA THR A 662 4.58 23.50 -12.08
C THR A 662 5.23 22.42 -11.23
N PHE A 663 6.18 22.82 -10.37
CA PHE A 663 6.74 21.97 -9.32
C PHE A 663 5.96 22.13 -8.01
N LEU A 664 5.34 21.06 -7.55
CA LEU A 664 4.49 21.06 -6.35
C LEU A 664 5.26 20.54 -5.12
N ASN A 665 5.10 21.20 -3.97
CA ASN A 665 5.72 20.79 -2.70
C ASN A 665 4.79 21.00 -1.48
N ASN A 666 5.00 20.19 -0.43
CA ASN A 666 4.26 20.22 0.84
C ASN A 666 4.72 21.30 1.84
N SER A 667 5.46 22.32 1.37
CA SER A 667 6.04 23.38 2.20
C SER A 667 7.10 22.93 3.22
N THR A 668 7.55 21.68 3.25
CA THR A 668 8.77 21.30 3.99
C THR A 668 10.01 21.89 3.33
N ASP A 669 11.05 22.14 4.12
CA ASP A 669 12.29 22.74 3.61
C ASP A 669 13.03 21.82 2.65
N GLU A 670 12.94 20.50 2.83
CA GLU A 670 13.47 19.51 1.89
C GLU A 670 12.82 19.63 0.50
N GLN A 671 11.49 19.57 0.40
CA GLN A 671 10.81 19.66 -0.89
C GLN A 671 10.90 21.04 -1.53
N LYS A 672 10.89 22.13 -0.74
CA LYS A 672 11.19 23.50 -1.25
C LYS A 672 12.57 23.54 -1.90
N LYS A 673 13.59 23.02 -1.22
CA LYS A 673 14.97 22.96 -1.71
C LYS A 673 15.09 22.11 -2.97
N ALA A 674 14.45 20.94 -3.03
CA ALA A 674 14.44 20.10 -4.23
C ALA A 674 13.89 20.87 -5.45
N GLY A 675 12.76 21.57 -5.27
CA GLY A 675 12.19 22.42 -6.33
C GLY A 675 13.11 23.58 -6.75
N GLN A 676 13.72 24.27 -5.78
CA GLN A 676 14.65 25.37 -6.07
C GLN A 676 15.90 24.87 -6.81
N PHE A 677 16.47 23.73 -6.41
CA PHE A 677 17.57 23.08 -7.10
C PHE A 677 17.23 22.75 -8.56
N LEU A 678 16.06 22.13 -8.79
CA LEU A 678 15.59 21.79 -10.14
C LEU A 678 15.46 23.05 -11.01
N LYS A 679 14.91 24.13 -10.45
CA LYS A 679 14.79 25.43 -11.11
C LYS A 679 16.16 26.02 -11.51
N GLU A 680 17.11 26.02 -10.58
CA GLU A 680 18.44 26.58 -10.79
C GLU A 680 19.25 25.77 -11.82
N LYS A 681 19.26 24.44 -11.71
CA LYS A 681 19.97 23.54 -12.63
C LYS A 681 19.39 23.56 -14.05
N LEU A 682 18.06 23.49 -14.22
CA LEU A 682 17.45 23.49 -15.56
C LEU A 682 17.60 24.85 -16.27
N ASN A 683 17.49 25.95 -15.53
CA ASN A 683 17.76 27.29 -16.07
C ASN A 683 19.21 27.41 -16.58
N ALA A 684 20.18 26.92 -15.80
CA ALA A 684 21.60 26.93 -16.17
C ALA A 684 21.95 25.95 -17.32
N ALA A 685 21.32 24.76 -17.35
CA ALA A 685 21.54 23.76 -18.40
C ALA A 685 21.03 24.23 -19.77
N PHE A 686 19.91 24.97 -19.78
CA PHE A 686 19.10 25.24 -20.97
C PHE A 686 18.85 26.73 -21.25
N ASN A 687 19.63 27.63 -20.65
CA ASN A 687 19.57 29.08 -20.86
C ASN A 687 18.14 29.67 -20.71
N GLY A 688 17.42 29.24 -19.67
CA GLY A 688 16.04 29.72 -19.40
C GLY A 688 14.95 29.18 -20.33
N TYR A 689 15.24 28.21 -21.21
CA TYR A 689 14.20 27.60 -22.05
C TYR A 689 13.16 26.80 -21.24
N ILE A 690 13.59 26.09 -20.20
CA ILE A 690 12.71 25.44 -19.23
C ILE A 690 12.65 26.28 -17.96
N ASN A 691 11.46 26.73 -17.58
CA ASN A 691 11.21 27.47 -16.36
C ASN A 691 10.44 26.60 -15.36
N ILE A 692 10.76 26.72 -14.07
CA ILE A 692 10.09 25.98 -12.99
C ILE A 692 9.38 26.98 -12.07
N GLU A 693 8.07 26.79 -11.92
CA GLU A 693 7.22 27.51 -10.98
C GLU A 693 7.04 26.71 -9.69
N LEU A 694 7.40 27.30 -8.55
CA LEU A 694 7.37 26.61 -7.25
C LEU A 694 6.04 26.87 -6.55
N LYS A 695 5.29 25.79 -6.29
CA LYS A 695 3.96 25.83 -5.67
C LYS A 695 3.96 25.08 -4.34
N SER A 696 4.14 25.83 -3.26
CA SER A 696 4.09 25.32 -1.88
C SER A 696 2.65 25.27 -1.36
N LEU A 697 2.24 24.12 -0.84
CA LEU A 697 0.93 23.88 -0.20
C LEU A 697 1.12 23.21 1.18
N PRO A 698 0.14 23.29 2.10
CA PRO A 698 0.12 22.44 3.30
C PRO A 698 -0.12 20.96 2.94
N GLU A 699 0.39 20.03 3.75
CA GLU A 699 0.36 18.56 3.50
C GLU A 699 -0.99 18.03 2.99
N ASN A 700 -2.09 18.27 3.72
CA ASN A 700 -3.42 17.77 3.31
C ASN A 700 -3.86 18.28 1.92
N THR A 701 -3.46 19.50 1.55
CA THR A 701 -3.77 20.09 0.23
C THR A 701 -2.76 19.60 -0.83
N PHE A 702 -1.51 19.37 -0.46
CA PHE A 702 -0.49 18.76 -1.32
C PHE A 702 -0.90 17.35 -1.75
N VAL A 703 -1.26 16.47 -0.81
CA VAL A 703 -1.76 15.11 -1.09
C VAL A 703 -2.98 15.16 -2.01
N SER A 704 -3.97 16.00 -1.71
CA SER A 704 -5.17 16.16 -2.55
C SER A 704 -4.85 16.68 -3.96
N PHE A 705 -3.84 17.53 -4.13
CA PHE A 705 -3.40 18.02 -5.44
C PHE A 705 -2.65 16.95 -6.24
N ILE A 706 -1.92 16.04 -5.59
CA ILE A 706 -1.31 14.88 -6.23
C ILE A 706 -2.39 13.89 -6.65
N GLU A 707 -3.24 13.47 -5.71
CA GLU A 707 -4.35 12.54 -5.96
C GLU A 707 -5.29 13.02 -7.09
N THR A 708 -5.38 14.32 -7.34
CA THR A 708 -6.21 14.92 -8.40
C THR A 708 -5.43 15.49 -9.59
N GLY A 709 -4.15 15.14 -9.78
CA GLY A 709 -3.37 15.45 -10.99
C GLY A 709 -3.04 16.93 -11.23
N LYS A 710 -2.89 17.75 -10.17
CA LYS A 710 -2.73 19.21 -10.25
C LYS A 710 -1.27 19.68 -10.12
N TYR A 711 -0.38 19.00 -10.82
CA TYR A 711 1.06 19.24 -10.87
C TYR A 711 1.64 18.82 -12.23
N ASP A 712 2.85 19.31 -12.57
CA ASP A 712 3.68 18.73 -13.65
C ASP A 712 4.78 17.84 -13.07
N ILE A 713 5.43 18.32 -11.99
CA ILE A 713 6.55 17.65 -11.31
C ILE A 713 6.31 17.67 -9.79
N ILE A 714 6.61 16.54 -9.13
CA ILE A 714 6.66 16.40 -7.67
C ILE A 714 7.99 15.76 -7.25
N TYR A 715 8.41 16.00 -6.00
CA TYR A 715 9.48 15.25 -5.33
C TYR A 715 8.86 14.43 -4.20
N GLN A 716 9.05 13.12 -4.21
CA GLN A 716 8.50 12.23 -3.17
C GLN A 716 9.44 11.06 -2.87
N ASN A 717 9.21 10.48 -1.68
CA ASN A 717 9.58 9.12 -1.36
C ASN A 717 8.51 8.15 -1.92
N TYR A 718 8.96 7.10 -2.61
CA TYR A 718 8.12 6.09 -3.25
C TYR A 718 8.16 4.71 -2.58
N ASP A 719 8.62 4.57 -1.32
CA ASP A 719 8.56 3.34 -0.52
C ASP A 719 7.18 2.67 -0.50
N ARG A 720 6.13 3.50 -0.63
CA ARG A 720 4.74 3.09 -0.81
C ARG A 720 4.49 2.17 -2.02
N ILE A 721 5.40 2.12 -2.99
CA ILE A 721 5.35 1.23 -4.17
C ILE A 721 5.96 -0.13 -3.84
N GLY A 722 7.07 -0.20 -3.10
CA GLY A 722 7.69 -1.46 -2.67
C GLY A 722 6.94 -2.22 -1.57
N GLY A 723 7.53 -3.34 -1.15
CA GLY A 723 7.11 -4.13 0.01
C GLY A 723 7.09 -5.65 -0.20
N ASN A 724 6.40 -6.11 -1.25
CA ASN A 724 5.83 -7.45 -1.38
C ASN A 724 6.56 -8.35 -2.41
N GLY A 725 7.19 -7.79 -3.45
CA GLY A 725 7.91 -8.57 -4.46
C GLY A 725 9.00 -7.79 -5.21
N PRO A 726 10.01 -8.48 -5.78
CA PRO A 726 11.18 -7.85 -6.40
C PRO A 726 10.84 -6.97 -7.62
N SER A 727 9.68 -7.18 -8.23
CA SER A 727 9.17 -6.40 -9.34
C SER A 727 8.36 -5.17 -8.95
N ASP A 728 8.05 -4.93 -7.67
CA ASP A 728 7.04 -3.94 -7.23
C ASP A 728 7.21 -2.56 -7.90
N TYR A 729 8.45 -2.06 -7.97
CA TYR A 729 8.77 -0.76 -8.56
C TYR A 729 8.49 -0.70 -10.07
N ILE A 730 9.03 -1.62 -10.87
CA ILE A 730 8.69 -1.70 -12.31
C ILE A 730 7.21 -2.07 -12.52
N GLY A 731 6.61 -2.81 -11.57
CA GLY A 731 5.23 -3.25 -11.50
C GLY A 731 4.23 -2.11 -11.67
N ALA A 732 4.56 -0.95 -11.08
CA ALA A 732 3.77 0.27 -11.13
C ALA A 732 3.40 0.72 -12.56
N PHE A 733 4.23 0.43 -13.57
CA PHE A 733 4.02 0.88 -14.96
C PHE A 733 3.41 -0.20 -15.88
N PHE A 734 2.99 -1.36 -15.37
CA PHE A 734 2.20 -2.32 -16.15
C PHE A 734 0.69 -1.99 -16.17
N LYS A 735 0.20 -1.20 -15.21
CA LYS A 735 -1.22 -0.87 -15.05
C LYS A 735 -1.43 0.63 -14.85
N ARG A 736 -2.58 1.13 -15.30
CA ARG A 736 -2.97 2.54 -15.22
C ARG A 736 -3.51 2.85 -13.84
N ASP A 737 -3.01 3.90 -13.18
CA ASP A 737 -3.65 4.48 -12.01
C ASP A 737 -3.92 5.97 -12.25
N GLU A 738 -4.75 6.20 -13.27
CA GLU A 738 -5.11 7.49 -13.88
C GLU A 738 -6.45 8.03 -13.39
N ILE A 739 -6.73 9.30 -13.68
CA ILE A 739 -8.05 9.91 -13.56
C ILE A 739 -8.93 9.43 -14.73
N ASP A 740 -10.20 9.13 -14.43
CA ASP A 740 -11.23 8.84 -15.42
C ASP A 740 -12.56 9.41 -14.90
N SER A 741 -12.82 10.70 -15.12
CA SER A 741 -13.98 11.37 -14.49
C SER A 741 -15.34 10.90 -15.05
N LEU A 742 -15.34 10.24 -16.21
CA LEU A 742 -16.52 9.51 -16.73
C LEU A 742 -16.68 8.14 -16.06
N GLY A 743 -15.58 7.47 -15.71
CA GLY A 743 -15.58 6.31 -14.81
C GLY A 743 -15.78 6.66 -13.32
N GLN A 744 -16.10 7.92 -13.00
CA GLN A 744 -16.19 8.50 -11.64
C GLN A 744 -14.90 8.42 -10.81
N LYS A 745 -13.77 8.08 -11.43
CA LYS A 745 -12.47 7.97 -10.75
C LYS A 745 -11.77 9.32 -10.73
N ASN A 746 -12.04 10.09 -9.67
CA ASN A 746 -11.51 11.43 -9.46
C ASN A 746 -10.27 11.48 -8.55
N ILE A 747 -9.72 10.32 -8.15
CA ILE A 747 -8.51 10.15 -7.33
C ILE A 747 -7.64 9.05 -7.96
N ALA A 748 -6.33 9.27 -8.02
CA ALA A 748 -5.35 8.48 -8.78
C ALA A 748 -3.93 8.54 -8.14
N PHE A 749 -2.89 8.11 -8.88
CA PHE A 749 -1.45 8.23 -8.54
C PHE A 749 -0.94 7.42 -7.33
N LYS A 750 -1.67 6.38 -6.91
CA LYS A 750 -1.36 5.49 -5.79
C LYS A 750 -0.53 4.27 -6.21
N ASP A 751 -1.06 3.44 -7.11
CA ASP A 751 -0.38 2.23 -7.58
C ASP A 751 0.60 2.52 -8.73
N ASN A 752 0.23 3.44 -9.63
CA ASN A 752 1.10 3.99 -10.67
C ASN A 752 1.37 5.47 -10.35
N PRO A 753 2.60 5.87 -9.97
CA PRO A 753 2.88 7.22 -9.48
C PRO A 753 2.84 8.32 -10.54
N VAL A 754 2.60 7.98 -11.82
CA VAL A 754 2.56 8.92 -12.94
C VAL A 754 1.22 8.95 -13.68
N GLY A 755 0.20 8.25 -13.18
CA GLY A 755 -1.16 8.30 -13.72
C GLY A 755 -1.41 7.32 -14.86
N SER A 756 -1.47 7.83 -16.09
CA SER A 756 -1.85 7.02 -17.27
C SER A 756 -0.71 6.25 -17.93
N PHE A 757 0.56 6.66 -17.79
CA PHE A 757 1.63 6.03 -18.55
C PHE A 757 1.85 4.57 -18.14
N ILE A 758 1.78 3.66 -19.12
CA ILE A 758 2.13 2.24 -18.97
C ILE A 758 3.08 1.74 -20.07
N TYR A 759 3.71 0.59 -19.87
CA TYR A 759 4.62 0.00 -20.86
C TYR A 759 3.96 -0.28 -22.23
N ALA A 760 2.67 -0.62 -22.28
CA ALA A 760 1.93 -0.69 -23.54
C ALA A 760 1.88 0.66 -24.28
N ASP A 761 1.82 1.82 -23.58
CA ASP A 761 1.91 3.13 -24.25
C ASP A 761 3.27 3.34 -24.89
N TYR A 762 4.35 2.95 -24.19
CA TYR A 762 5.71 3.01 -24.72
C TYR A 762 5.86 2.16 -25.99
N ILE A 763 5.45 0.88 -25.94
CA ILE A 763 5.55 -0.04 -27.08
C ILE A 763 4.62 0.39 -28.23
N SER A 764 3.38 0.79 -27.94
CA SER A 764 2.44 1.28 -28.95
C SER A 764 2.95 2.55 -29.63
N ASN A 765 3.60 3.46 -28.90
CA ASN A 765 4.24 4.63 -29.49
C ASN A 765 5.46 4.26 -30.37
N LEU A 766 6.28 3.28 -29.99
CA LEU A 766 7.36 2.77 -30.85
C LEU A 766 6.83 2.17 -32.16
N VAL A 767 5.71 1.43 -32.10
CA VAL A 767 5.03 0.93 -33.30
C VAL A 767 4.48 2.09 -34.13
N LEU A 768 3.87 3.09 -33.50
CA LEU A 768 3.39 4.30 -34.18
C LEU A 768 4.50 5.04 -34.92
N GLU A 769 5.71 5.14 -34.35
CA GLU A 769 6.88 5.72 -35.03
C GLU A 769 7.24 5.00 -36.35
N LYS A 770 6.88 3.72 -36.51
CA LYS A 770 7.04 2.97 -37.78
C LYS A 770 5.86 3.14 -38.75
N LEU A 771 4.70 3.61 -38.30
CA LEU A 771 3.49 3.77 -39.11
C LEU A 771 3.51 5.14 -39.83
N VAL A 772 4.06 5.13 -41.05
CA VAL A 772 4.09 6.29 -41.95
C VAL A 772 2.89 6.33 -42.90
N ASN A 773 2.38 7.53 -43.17
CA ASN A 773 1.45 7.80 -44.26
C ASN A 773 2.16 7.59 -45.61
N THR A 774 1.63 6.72 -46.46
CA THR A 774 2.23 6.34 -47.76
C THR A 774 2.23 7.44 -48.82
N GLU A 775 1.44 8.50 -48.65
CA GLU A 775 1.33 9.62 -49.60
C GLU A 775 2.33 10.75 -49.32
N ASN A 776 2.77 10.91 -48.07
CA ASN A 776 3.61 12.05 -47.64
C ASN A 776 4.77 11.69 -46.70
N GLY A 777 4.94 10.41 -46.31
CA GLY A 777 6.04 9.92 -45.48
C GLY A 777 5.99 10.33 -44.00
N LYS A 778 4.97 11.07 -43.56
CA LYS A 778 4.84 11.52 -42.16
C LYS A 778 4.32 10.39 -41.26
N THR A 779 4.86 10.27 -40.06
CA THR A 779 4.30 9.44 -38.97
C THR A 779 2.83 9.80 -38.70
N LEU A 780 1.97 8.79 -38.61
CA LEU A 780 0.55 8.95 -38.30
C LEU A 780 0.32 9.31 -36.81
N THR A 781 -0.82 9.91 -36.51
CA THR A 781 -1.34 10.03 -35.13
C THR A 781 -2.24 8.84 -34.77
N LYS A 782 -2.42 8.57 -33.47
CA LYS A 782 -3.34 7.52 -32.96
C LYS A 782 -4.75 7.64 -33.57
N THR A 783 -5.27 8.86 -33.72
CA THR A 783 -6.59 9.14 -34.32
C THR A 783 -6.63 8.80 -35.82
N GLU A 784 -5.56 9.08 -36.58
CA GLU A 784 -5.51 8.76 -38.01
C GLU A 784 -5.47 7.25 -38.25
N VAL A 785 -4.70 6.50 -37.46
CA VAL A 785 -4.67 5.03 -37.51
C VAL A 785 -6.06 4.43 -37.24
N LEU A 786 -6.75 4.93 -36.21
CA LEU A 786 -8.08 4.45 -35.79
C LEU A 786 -9.25 5.01 -36.63
N SER A 787 -8.98 5.91 -37.58
CA SER A 787 -10.01 6.66 -38.32
C SER A 787 -10.99 5.76 -39.09
N LYS A 788 -10.50 4.63 -39.64
CA LYS A 788 -11.29 3.60 -40.33
C LYS A 788 -12.43 3.09 -39.44
N ASP A 789 -12.10 2.67 -38.22
CA ASP A 789 -13.05 2.03 -37.31
C ASP A 789 -13.93 3.05 -36.59
N ILE A 790 -13.40 4.24 -36.30
CA ILE A 790 -14.18 5.39 -35.82
C ILE A 790 -15.30 5.74 -36.82
N ASN A 791 -15.02 5.67 -38.12
CA ASN A 791 -16.02 5.93 -39.16
C ASN A 791 -17.02 4.76 -39.29
N ARG A 792 -16.56 3.50 -39.34
CA ARG A 792 -17.42 2.30 -39.31
C ARG A 792 -18.44 2.32 -38.16
N ILE A 793 -17.99 2.63 -36.94
CA ILE A 793 -18.86 2.74 -35.76
C ILE A 793 -19.84 3.90 -35.90
N ARG A 794 -19.39 5.07 -36.40
CA ARG A 794 -20.27 6.22 -36.65
C ARG A 794 -21.36 5.89 -37.67
N GLU A 795 -21.02 5.23 -38.78
CA GLU A 795 -21.98 4.81 -39.82
C GLU A 795 -23.05 3.87 -39.26
N ILE A 796 -22.69 2.91 -38.39
CA ILE A 796 -23.65 2.05 -37.70
C ILE A 796 -24.61 2.89 -36.85
N ILE A 797 -24.07 3.78 -36.00
CA ILE A 797 -24.84 4.63 -35.09
C ILE A 797 -25.76 5.60 -35.85
N GLU A 798 -25.27 6.23 -36.92
CA GLU A 798 -26.04 7.19 -37.73
C GLU A 798 -27.09 6.49 -38.62
N SER A 799 -26.91 5.21 -38.93
CA SER A 799 -27.92 4.39 -39.63
C SER A 799 -29.08 3.94 -38.75
N ASN A 800 -28.97 4.04 -37.41
CA ASN A 800 -30.02 3.65 -36.46
C ASN A 800 -30.51 4.86 -35.64
N LEU A 801 -31.75 5.29 -35.88
CA LEU A 801 -32.36 6.45 -35.20
C LEU A 801 -32.39 6.30 -33.67
N GLU A 802 -32.60 5.09 -33.14
CA GLU A 802 -32.59 4.86 -31.69
C GLU A 802 -31.19 5.13 -31.12
N MET A 803 -30.14 4.57 -31.75
CA MET A 803 -28.75 4.79 -31.33
C MET A 803 -28.35 6.27 -31.45
N LEU A 804 -28.74 6.93 -32.54
CA LEU A 804 -28.42 8.32 -32.80
C LEU A 804 -29.07 9.28 -31.79
N GLU A 805 -30.27 8.96 -31.30
CA GLU A 805 -30.93 9.72 -30.25
C GLU A 805 -30.32 9.44 -28.86
N LEU A 806 -30.01 8.16 -28.56
CA LEU A 806 -29.38 7.78 -27.29
C LEU A 806 -27.97 8.38 -27.14
N ILE A 807 -27.13 8.35 -28.17
CA ILE A 807 -25.77 8.94 -28.09
C ILE A 807 -25.79 10.47 -28.00
N LYS A 808 -26.88 11.15 -28.41
CA LYS A 808 -27.07 12.61 -28.29
C LYS A 808 -27.84 13.04 -27.03
N LYS A 809 -28.38 12.07 -26.27
CA LYS A 809 -29.01 12.28 -24.96
C LYS A 809 -28.13 13.09 -23.97
N PRO A 810 -26.79 12.90 -23.88
CA PRO A 810 -25.96 13.63 -22.91
C PRO A 810 -25.96 15.14 -23.13
N GLY A 811 -25.72 15.60 -24.37
CA GLY A 811 -25.69 17.01 -24.74
C GLY A 811 -27.04 17.70 -24.54
N ARG A 812 -28.11 17.09 -25.07
CA ARG A 812 -29.49 17.59 -24.94
C ARG A 812 -29.96 17.74 -23.49
N SER A 813 -29.58 16.79 -22.63
CA SER A 813 -29.90 16.83 -21.19
C SER A 813 -28.89 17.62 -20.35
N LYS A 814 -27.78 18.05 -20.96
CA LYS A 814 -26.61 18.66 -20.32
C LYS A 814 -26.00 17.83 -19.19
N ASN A 815 -26.13 16.51 -19.24
CA ASN A 815 -25.64 15.60 -18.21
C ASN A 815 -24.45 14.76 -18.72
N LYS A 816 -23.23 15.07 -18.25
CA LYS A 816 -22.00 14.36 -18.64
C LYS A 816 -21.98 12.89 -18.21
N LEU A 817 -22.72 12.51 -17.17
CA LEU A 817 -22.78 11.12 -16.69
C LEU A 817 -23.46 10.18 -17.70
N LEU A 818 -24.28 10.70 -18.62
CA LEU A 818 -24.94 9.87 -19.64
C LEU A 818 -24.01 9.53 -20.81
N LEU A 819 -22.79 10.09 -20.88
CA LEU A 819 -21.81 9.77 -21.93
C LEU A 819 -21.44 8.27 -21.94
N THR A 820 -21.50 7.61 -20.78
CA THR A 820 -21.21 6.17 -20.61
C THR A 820 -22.43 5.28 -20.86
N GLU A 821 -23.65 5.78 -20.65
CA GLU A 821 -24.91 5.01 -20.77
C GLU A 821 -25.02 4.30 -22.13
N PHE A 822 -24.73 5.02 -23.21
CA PHE A 822 -24.75 4.48 -24.57
C PHE A 822 -23.67 3.40 -24.78
N ALA A 823 -22.45 3.60 -24.27
CA ALA A 823 -21.39 2.60 -24.37
C ALA A 823 -21.73 1.33 -23.56
N GLN A 824 -22.27 1.49 -22.35
CA GLN A 824 -22.70 0.38 -21.49
C GLN A 824 -23.82 -0.45 -22.12
N THR A 825 -24.77 0.19 -22.82
CA THR A 825 -25.97 -0.49 -23.35
C THR A 825 -25.83 -1.00 -24.79
N LYS A 826 -25.03 -0.34 -25.65
CA LYS A 826 -24.99 -0.62 -27.09
C LYS A 826 -23.67 -1.18 -27.64
N THR A 827 -22.60 -1.27 -26.84
CA THR A 827 -21.31 -1.84 -27.31
C THR A 827 -21.47 -3.26 -27.86
N ASN A 828 -22.16 -4.15 -27.17
CA ASN A 828 -22.34 -5.54 -27.62
C ASN A 828 -23.14 -5.64 -28.93
N GLU A 829 -24.18 -4.80 -29.12
CA GLU A 829 -24.98 -4.74 -30.35
C GLU A 829 -24.13 -4.27 -31.53
N ILE A 830 -23.34 -3.20 -31.33
CA ILE A 830 -22.42 -2.65 -32.34
C ILE A 830 -21.31 -3.66 -32.70
N ILE A 831 -20.81 -4.44 -31.73
CA ILE A 831 -19.79 -5.48 -31.98
C ILE A 831 -20.32 -6.57 -32.90
N GLN A 832 -21.55 -7.06 -32.71
CA GLN A 832 -22.12 -8.07 -33.61
C GLN A 832 -22.23 -7.51 -35.03
N ILE A 833 -22.78 -6.29 -35.19
CA ILE A 833 -22.90 -5.63 -36.50
C ILE A 833 -21.52 -5.41 -37.17
N LEU A 834 -20.47 -5.09 -36.39
CA LEU A 834 -19.10 -4.96 -36.90
C LEU A 834 -18.54 -6.32 -37.37
N LYS A 835 -18.71 -7.39 -36.59
CA LYS A 835 -18.22 -8.74 -36.94
C LYS A 835 -18.98 -9.35 -38.13
N GLU A 836 -20.27 -9.08 -38.26
CA GLU A 836 -21.09 -9.45 -39.43
C GLU A 836 -20.67 -8.70 -40.70
N ARG A 837 -20.41 -7.39 -40.62
CA ARG A 837 -20.05 -6.57 -41.79
C ARG A 837 -18.58 -6.68 -42.19
N TYR A 838 -17.69 -7.05 -41.26
CA TYR A 838 -16.24 -7.04 -41.45
C TYR A 838 -15.57 -8.26 -40.81
N SER A 839 -15.91 -9.46 -41.32
CA SER A 839 -15.34 -10.76 -40.90
C SER A 839 -13.83 -10.74 -40.72
N ASP A 840 -13.11 -10.09 -41.64
CA ASP A 840 -11.65 -10.12 -41.75
C ASP A 840 -10.95 -9.22 -40.70
N ASP A 841 -11.72 -8.37 -40.00
CA ASP A 841 -11.30 -7.60 -38.83
C ASP A 841 -11.99 -8.11 -37.54
N SER A 842 -12.67 -9.26 -37.56
CA SER A 842 -13.58 -9.68 -36.47
C SER A 842 -12.92 -9.95 -35.11
N GLU A 843 -11.64 -10.30 -35.08
CA GLU A 843 -10.84 -10.46 -33.85
C GLU A 843 -10.46 -9.10 -33.22
N LEU A 844 -10.39 -8.03 -34.03
CA LEU A 844 -10.06 -6.67 -33.57
C LEU A 844 -11.17 -6.06 -32.70
N PHE A 845 -12.43 -6.45 -32.92
CA PHE A 845 -13.59 -5.85 -32.26
C PHE A 845 -13.83 -6.47 -30.87
N THR A 846 -12.94 -6.15 -29.92
CA THR A 846 -13.06 -6.43 -28.48
C THR A 846 -14.06 -5.48 -27.81
N SER A 847 -14.55 -5.86 -26.62
CA SER A 847 -15.47 -4.99 -25.86
C SER A 847 -14.81 -3.71 -25.38
N GLU A 848 -13.57 -3.79 -24.87
CA GLU A 848 -12.77 -2.64 -24.44
C GLU A 848 -12.43 -1.71 -25.63
N TYR A 849 -12.02 -2.26 -26.78
CA TYR A 849 -11.70 -1.47 -27.98
C TYR A 849 -12.91 -0.67 -28.47
N VAL A 850 -14.03 -1.36 -28.74
CA VAL A 850 -15.23 -0.73 -29.32
C VAL A 850 -15.89 0.21 -28.31
N SER A 851 -15.91 -0.12 -27.01
CA SER A 851 -16.40 0.78 -25.96
C SER A 851 -15.59 2.09 -25.88
N ASN A 852 -14.26 2.02 -25.90
CA ASN A 852 -13.41 3.21 -25.89
C ASN A 852 -13.61 4.07 -27.16
N LEU A 853 -13.78 3.46 -28.34
CA LEU A 853 -14.12 4.20 -29.57
C LEU A 853 -15.52 4.83 -29.53
N ILE A 854 -16.53 4.12 -29.00
CA ILE A 854 -17.88 4.67 -28.79
C ILE A 854 -17.84 5.86 -27.82
N LEU A 855 -17.11 5.77 -26.71
CA LEU A 855 -16.91 6.88 -25.78
C LEU A 855 -16.22 8.07 -26.47
N TYR A 856 -15.16 7.83 -27.26
CA TYR A 856 -14.50 8.88 -28.04
C TYR A 856 -15.45 9.59 -29.03
N ILE A 857 -16.32 8.84 -29.71
CA ILE A 857 -17.35 9.39 -30.60
C ILE A 857 -18.40 10.18 -29.81
N SER A 858 -18.92 9.61 -28.72
CA SER A 858 -19.90 10.23 -27.82
C SER A 858 -19.41 11.56 -27.26
N ILE A 859 -18.17 11.62 -26.76
CA ILE A 859 -17.53 12.86 -26.31
C ILE A 859 -17.45 13.87 -27.45
N ASN A 860 -16.95 13.49 -28.63
CA ASN A 860 -16.79 14.43 -29.75
C ASN A 860 -18.11 14.96 -30.33
N LEU A 861 -19.21 14.19 -30.26
CA LEU A 861 -20.55 14.62 -30.67
C LEU A 861 -21.14 15.62 -29.68
N ASN A 862 -21.12 15.31 -28.38
CA ASN A 862 -21.79 16.10 -27.34
C ASN A 862 -20.96 17.31 -26.84
N LYS A 863 -19.68 17.41 -27.22
CA LYS A 863 -18.71 18.39 -26.68
C LYS A 863 -19.21 19.84 -26.64
N ASN A 864 -19.91 20.30 -27.68
CA ASN A 864 -20.37 21.68 -27.81
C ASN A 864 -21.57 21.98 -26.89
N GLU A 865 -22.39 20.97 -26.57
CA GLU A 865 -23.62 21.12 -25.78
C GLU A 865 -23.36 20.96 -24.28
N LEU A 866 -22.37 20.12 -23.94
CA LEU A 866 -21.96 19.83 -22.56
C LEU A 866 -21.01 20.88 -21.94
N ASN A 867 -20.29 21.68 -22.77
CA ASN A 867 -19.32 22.68 -22.33
C ASN A 867 -18.36 22.15 -21.24
N LEU A 868 -17.64 21.08 -21.55
CA LEU A 868 -16.72 20.40 -20.63
C LEU A 868 -15.29 20.94 -20.81
N ASP A 869 -14.71 21.53 -19.78
CA ASP A 869 -13.34 22.06 -19.86
C ASP A 869 -12.30 20.94 -20.14
N ASP A 870 -12.58 19.71 -19.69
CA ASP A 870 -11.70 18.53 -19.79
C ASP A 870 -11.75 17.78 -21.15
N ILE A 871 -12.44 18.32 -22.18
CA ILE A 871 -12.61 17.67 -23.51
C ILE A 871 -11.31 17.16 -24.16
N PRO A 872 -10.16 17.87 -24.10
CA PRO A 872 -8.90 17.35 -24.65
C PRO A 872 -8.47 16.06 -23.95
N GLY A 873 -8.47 16.06 -22.62
CA GLY A 873 -8.00 14.95 -21.80
C GLY A 873 -8.87 13.71 -21.93
N LEU A 874 -10.19 13.87 -21.76
CA LEU A 874 -11.14 12.77 -21.92
C LEU A 874 -11.04 12.08 -23.29
N ARG A 875 -10.76 12.82 -24.37
CA ARG A 875 -10.56 12.22 -25.69
C ARG A 875 -9.20 11.53 -25.82
N SER A 876 -8.15 12.13 -25.30
CA SER A 876 -6.78 11.59 -25.29
C SER A 876 -6.71 10.26 -24.52
N LEU A 877 -7.41 10.18 -23.39
CA LEU A 877 -7.55 8.98 -22.57
C LEU A 877 -8.19 7.82 -23.36
N LYS A 878 -9.40 8.01 -23.92
CA LYS A 878 -10.11 6.93 -24.62
C LYS A 878 -9.44 6.54 -25.95
N ILE A 879 -8.89 7.50 -26.70
CA ILE A 879 -8.16 7.18 -27.95
C ILE A 879 -6.85 6.45 -27.67
N THR A 880 -6.16 6.74 -26.56
CA THR A 880 -4.95 6.00 -26.16
C THR A 880 -5.27 4.57 -25.73
N LYS A 881 -6.35 4.33 -24.96
CA LYS A 881 -6.80 2.97 -24.65
C LYS A 881 -7.14 2.17 -25.91
N ALA A 882 -8.01 2.72 -26.77
CA ALA A 882 -8.37 2.08 -28.03
C ALA A 882 -7.16 1.83 -28.96
N PHE A 883 -6.14 2.70 -28.92
CA PHE A 883 -4.94 2.51 -29.71
C PHE A 883 -4.08 1.34 -29.23
N ASN A 884 -3.89 1.18 -27.91
CA ASN A 884 -3.10 0.06 -27.38
C ASN A 884 -3.80 -1.28 -27.65
N GLU A 885 -5.13 -1.33 -27.49
CA GLU A 885 -5.98 -2.46 -27.92
C GLU A 885 -5.79 -2.78 -29.40
N TYR A 886 -5.85 -1.76 -30.28
CA TYR A 886 -5.67 -1.92 -31.71
C TYR A 886 -4.28 -2.47 -32.06
N ILE A 887 -3.21 -1.94 -31.43
CA ILE A 887 -1.84 -2.38 -31.73
C ILE A 887 -1.68 -3.86 -31.39
N PHE A 888 -2.10 -4.30 -30.19
CA PHE A 888 -1.98 -5.71 -29.80
C PHE A 888 -2.83 -6.63 -30.68
N ASN A 889 -4.13 -6.33 -30.82
CA ASN A 889 -5.07 -7.20 -31.55
C ASN A 889 -4.88 -7.17 -33.09
N LYS A 890 -4.26 -6.11 -33.67
CA LYS A 890 -4.05 -6.05 -35.14
C LYS A 890 -2.68 -6.56 -35.61
N PHE A 891 -1.63 -6.42 -34.81
CA PHE A 891 -0.28 -6.85 -35.18
C PHE A 891 0.13 -8.18 -34.50
N GLY A 892 -0.34 -8.45 -33.29
CA GLY A 892 0.11 -9.59 -32.49
C GLY A 892 1.55 -9.44 -31.99
N LEU A 893 1.90 -10.29 -31.01
CA LEU A 893 3.18 -10.23 -30.30
C LEU A 893 4.41 -10.26 -31.23
N ASP A 894 4.43 -11.19 -32.19
CA ASP A 894 5.59 -11.42 -33.06
C ASP A 894 5.89 -10.22 -33.97
N LYS A 895 4.86 -9.56 -34.52
CA LYS A 895 5.05 -8.38 -35.39
C LYS A 895 5.41 -7.14 -34.59
N ILE A 896 4.93 -7.01 -33.34
CA ILE A 896 5.36 -5.94 -32.43
C ILE A 896 6.84 -6.12 -32.05
N VAL A 897 7.30 -7.35 -31.80
CA VAL A 897 8.74 -7.67 -31.59
C VAL A 897 9.57 -7.27 -32.81
N GLU A 898 9.13 -7.63 -34.04
CA GLU A 898 9.80 -7.24 -35.29
C GLU A 898 9.91 -5.71 -35.43
N LEU A 899 8.78 -5.00 -35.30
CA LEU A 899 8.69 -3.55 -35.51
C LEU A 899 9.44 -2.72 -34.46
N THR A 900 9.80 -3.30 -33.31
CA THR A 900 10.48 -2.60 -32.19
C THR A 900 11.90 -3.10 -31.91
N THR A 901 12.42 -4.00 -32.75
CA THR A 901 13.75 -4.62 -32.61
C THR A 901 14.90 -3.59 -32.60
N ASP A 902 14.79 -2.46 -33.30
CA ASP A 902 15.81 -1.41 -33.26
C ASP A 902 15.95 -0.77 -31.87
N THR A 903 14.86 -0.69 -31.11
CA THR A 903 14.88 -0.20 -29.73
C THR A 903 15.37 -1.27 -28.74
N ARG A 904 15.02 -2.54 -28.94
CA ARG A 904 15.63 -3.67 -28.21
C ARG A 904 17.15 -3.62 -28.28
N ASP A 905 17.68 -3.47 -29.49
CA ASP A 905 19.11 -3.53 -29.76
C ASP A 905 19.81 -2.26 -29.27
N ARG A 906 19.24 -1.07 -29.49
CA ARG A 906 19.73 0.20 -28.91
C ARG A 906 19.84 0.13 -27.39
N LEU A 907 18.82 -0.40 -26.70
CA LEU A 907 18.80 -0.47 -25.24
C LEU A 907 19.64 -1.64 -24.69
N ASN A 908 20.29 -2.45 -25.53
CA ASN A 908 20.93 -3.71 -25.14
C ASN A 908 19.98 -4.60 -24.30
N PHE A 909 18.70 -4.70 -24.66
CA PHE A 909 17.68 -5.23 -23.74
C PHE A 909 17.88 -6.71 -23.38
N ASN A 910 18.25 -7.54 -24.36
CA ASN A 910 18.55 -8.97 -24.17
C ASN A 910 20.02 -9.22 -23.76
N GLN A 911 20.65 -8.28 -23.06
CA GLN A 911 22.01 -8.42 -22.54
C GLN A 911 22.02 -9.34 -21.31
N VAL A 912 22.53 -10.57 -21.47
CA VAL A 912 22.58 -11.58 -20.41
C VAL A 912 24.03 -11.94 -20.07
N LYS A 913 24.34 -12.04 -18.76
CA LYS A 913 25.71 -12.26 -18.29
C LYS A 913 26.15 -13.73 -18.23
N GLN A 914 25.24 -14.67 -17.99
CA GLN A 914 25.47 -16.12 -18.08
C GLN A 914 24.14 -16.89 -17.97
N SER A 915 24.05 -18.07 -18.60
CA SER A 915 23.07 -19.09 -18.21
C SER A 915 23.60 -19.83 -16.99
N VAL A 916 23.01 -19.57 -15.81
CA VAL A 916 23.44 -20.15 -14.53
C VAL A 916 23.12 -21.66 -14.45
N SER A 917 22.11 -22.10 -15.19
CA SER A 917 21.53 -23.44 -15.16
C SER A 917 21.85 -24.28 -16.41
N GLY A 918 22.54 -23.72 -17.40
CA GLY A 918 22.78 -24.37 -18.70
C GLY A 918 21.52 -24.44 -19.60
N LYS A 919 20.37 -23.92 -19.13
CA LYS A 919 19.17 -23.73 -19.95
C LYS A 919 19.42 -22.73 -21.09
N GLN A 920 18.53 -22.76 -22.08
CA GLN A 920 18.36 -21.66 -23.04
C GLN A 920 18.12 -20.34 -22.30
N ILE A 921 18.60 -19.23 -22.88
CA ILE A 921 18.29 -17.89 -22.41
C ILE A 921 16.97 -17.46 -23.06
N PRO A 922 15.93 -17.10 -22.30
CA PRO A 922 14.64 -16.71 -22.88
C PRO A 922 14.68 -15.30 -23.49
N ASP A 923 13.78 -15.00 -24.44
CA ASP A 923 13.72 -13.68 -25.07
C ASP A 923 13.03 -12.66 -24.15
N TYR A 924 13.86 -11.88 -23.45
CA TYR A 924 13.42 -10.83 -22.56
C TYR A 924 12.55 -9.78 -23.27
N TRP A 925 12.86 -9.39 -24.52
CA TRP A 925 12.07 -8.39 -25.24
C TRP A 925 10.68 -8.90 -25.61
N ARG A 926 10.60 -10.16 -26.09
CA ARG A 926 9.32 -10.84 -26.30
C ARG A 926 8.51 -10.85 -25.01
N LYS A 927 9.09 -11.26 -23.89
CA LYS A 927 8.36 -11.37 -22.61
C LYS A 927 7.96 -10.02 -22.03
N PHE A 928 8.78 -8.99 -22.21
CA PHE A 928 8.42 -7.60 -21.90
C PHE A 928 7.16 -7.17 -22.66
N ILE A 929 7.07 -7.47 -23.96
CA ILE A 929 5.89 -7.12 -24.77
C ILE A 929 4.66 -7.96 -24.36
N ASP A 930 4.80 -9.28 -24.18
CA ASP A 930 3.71 -10.16 -23.68
C ASP A 930 3.13 -9.66 -22.35
N LEU A 931 3.99 -9.29 -21.40
CA LEU A 931 3.56 -8.82 -20.09
C LEU A 931 3.06 -7.37 -20.11
N SER A 932 3.36 -6.56 -21.13
CA SER A 932 2.98 -5.14 -21.16
C SER A 932 1.55 -4.88 -21.60
N TYR A 933 0.93 -5.81 -22.36
CA TYR A 933 -0.44 -5.69 -22.84
C TYR A 933 -1.37 -6.61 -22.04
N GLN A 934 -2.58 -6.12 -21.78
CA GLN A 934 -3.70 -6.97 -21.42
C GLN A 934 -4.19 -7.72 -22.68
N ARG A 935 -4.52 -8.99 -22.55
CA ARG A 935 -5.07 -9.83 -23.62
C ARG A 935 -6.59 -9.66 -23.73
N SER A 936 -7.14 -9.90 -24.92
CA SER A 936 -8.56 -9.65 -25.21
C SER A 936 -9.53 -10.66 -24.59
N ASP A 937 -9.01 -11.77 -24.05
CA ASP A 937 -9.71 -12.83 -23.33
C ASP A 937 -9.60 -12.72 -21.79
N GLU A 938 -8.70 -11.87 -21.27
CA GLU A 938 -8.38 -11.80 -19.84
C GLU A 938 -8.98 -10.53 -19.18
N THR A 939 -9.49 -10.63 -17.95
CA THR A 939 -9.92 -9.44 -17.18
C THR A 939 -8.71 -8.73 -16.56
N LEU A 940 -8.91 -7.51 -16.03
CA LEU A 940 -7.89 -6.81 -15.26
C LEU A 940 -7.41 -7.61 -14.01
N SER A 941 -8.25 -8.50 -13.48
CA SER A 941 -7.89 -9.43 -12.41
C SER A 941 -6.95 -10.52 -12.94
N ASP A 942 -7.27 -11.10 -14.09
CA ASP A 942 -6.48 -12.17 -14.72
C ASP A 942 -5.12 -11.65 -15.23
N TYR A 943 -5.10 -10.47 -15.85
CA TYR A 943 -3.87 -9.75 -16.23
C TYR A 943 -2.99 -9.47 -15.00
N THR A 944 -3.59 -9.01 -13.90
CA THR A 944 -2.89 -8.83 -12.63
C THR A 944 -2.34 -10.17 -12.13
N SER A 945 -3.14 -11.24 -12.19
CA SER A 945 -2.76 -12.60 -11.78
C SER A 945 -1.55 -13.11 -12.59
N ARG A 946 -1.59 -12.99 -13.92
CA ARG A 946 -0.53 -13.34 -14.88
C ARG A 946 0.78 -12.61 -14.60
N LEU A 947 0.72 -11.29 -14.32
CA LEU A 947 1.89 -10.51 -13.91
C LEU A 947 2.51 -11.04 -12.61
N ASN A 948 1.70 -11.25 -11.56
CA ASN A 948 2.23 -11.73 -10.27
C ASN A 948 2.77 -13.16 -10.38
N ALA A 949 2.12 -14.03 -11.16
CA ALA A 949 2.53 -15.42 -11.37
C ALA A 949 3.96 -15.48 -11.93
N PHE A 950 4.23 -14.72 -13.01
CA PHE A 950 5.56 -14.61 -13.59
C PHE A 950 6.60 -14.05 -12.60
N PHE A 951 6.34 -12.89 -11.99
CA PHE A 951 7.33 -12.23 -11.13
C PHE A 951 7.55 -12.92 -9.76
N SER A 952 6.59 -13.70 -9.27
CA SER A 952 6.74 -14.52 -8.05
C SER A 952 7.46 -15.86 -8.28
N GLY A 953 7.67 -16.24 -9.55
CA GLY A 953 8.22 -17.54 -9.94
C GLY A 953 7.19 -18.67 -9.99
N ASN A 954 5.88 -18.38 -9.94
CA ASN A 954 4.82 -19.34 -10.30
C ASN A 954 4.75 -19.50 -11.83
N LEU A 955 5.84 -20.00 -12.41
CA LEU A 955 6.01 -20.15 -13.87
C LEU A 955 5.09 -21.24 -14.43
N THR A 956 4.72 -21.08 -15.70
CA THR A 956 4.05 -22.11 -16.51
C THR A 956 5.05 -23.16 -17.02
N ASP A 957 4.57 -24.30 -17.51
CA ASP A 957 5.44 -25.31 -18.15
C ASP A 957 6.12 -24.76 -19.42
N GLU A 958 5.43 -23.88 -20.16
CA GLU A 958 6.00 -23.16 -21.31
C GLU A 958 7.18 -22.27 -20.88
N GLU A 959 7.00 -21.43 -19.86
CA GLU A 959 8.05 -20.56 -19.35
C GLU A 959 9.24 -21.33 -18.78
N ASN A 960 8.99 -22.45 -18.08
CA ASN A 960 10.03 -23.34 -17.59
C ASN A 960 10.87 -23.95 -18.72
N ASN A 961 10.25 -24.23 -19.88
CA ASN A 961 10.88 -24.73 -21.09
C ASN A 961 11.61 -23.63 -21.91
N GLU A 962 11.07 -22.40 -21.96
CA GLU A 962 11.74 -21.24 -22.59
C GLU A 962 13.10 -20.93 -21.93
N GLY A 963 13.25 -21.26 -20.65
CA GLY A 963 14.48 -21.04 -19.90
C GLY A 963 14.30 -20.27 -18.59
N TRP A 964 13.09 -19.82 -18.26
CA TRP A 964 12.86 -18.98 -17.09
C TRP A 964 13.21 -19.71 -15.78
N ASP A 965 13.76 -18.92 -14.86
CA ASP A 965 14.02 -19.22 -13.45
C ASP A 965 14.14 -17.88 -12.68
N GLN A 966 14.32 -17.91 -11.35
CA GLN A 966 14.41 -16.68 -10.55
C GLN A 966 15.57 -15.76 -10.97
N ALA A 967 16.70 -16.31 -11.44
CA ALA A 967 17.84 -15.52 -11.90
C ALA A 967 17.54 -14.84 -13.25
N GLN A 968 16.80 -15.51 -14.15
CA GLN A 968 16.30 -14.88 -15.37
C GLN A 968 15.29 -13.76 -15.06
N ILE A 969 14.35 -13.98 -14.12
CA ILE A 969 13.38 -12.94 -13.69
C ILE A 969 14.13 -11.72 -13.12
N TYR A 970 15.13 -11.94 -12.25
CA TYR A 970 15.91 -10.85 -11.63
C TYR A 970 16.72 -10.05 -12.67
N THR A 971 17.33 -10.74 -13.64
CA THR A 971 18.04 -10.08 -14.75
C THR A 971 17.06 -9.33 -15.67
N PHE A 972 15.87 -9.90 -15.91
CA PHE A 972 14.80 -9.28 -16.70
C PHE A 972 14.25 -8.00 -16.06
N ILE A 973 14.11 -7.93 -14.72
CA ILE A 973 13.78 -6.69 -14.01
C ILE A 973 14.82 -5.60 -14.34
N GLY A 974 16.11 -5.95 -14.36
CA GLY A 974 17.19 -5.08 -14.79
C GLY A 974 17.10 -4.65 -16.26
N SER A 975 16.56 -5.49 -17.15
CA SER A 975 16.25 -5.07 -18.52
C SER A 975 15.06 -4.10 -18.58
N VAL A 976 14.00 -4.31 -17.79
CA VAL A 976 12.84 -3.39 -17.74
C VAL A 976 13.22 -2.01 -17.16
N GLU A 977 14.16 -1.93 -16.21
CA GLU A 977 14.75 -0.67 -15.74
C GLU A 977 15.33 0.19 -16.89
N LYS A 978 15.83 -0.43 -17.97
CA LYS A 978 16.31 0.30 -19.17
C LYS A 978 15.18 1.07 -19.87
N ILE A 979 13.94 0.58 -19.79
CA ILE A 979 12.73 1.24 -20.32
C ILE A 979 12.27 2.34 -19.37
N VAL A 980 12.35 2.13 -18.05
CA VAL A 980 12.07 3.20 -17.07
C VAL A 980 13.04 4.37 -17.29
N ARG A 981 14.32 4.10 -17.54
CA ARG A 981 15.29 5.13 -17.94
C ARG A 981 14.93 5.80 -19.27
N ASP A 982 14.73 5.04 -20.35
CA ASP A 982 14.51 5.62 -21.69
C ASP A 982 13.17 6.39 -21.80
N ALA A 983 12.10 5.90 -21.16
CA ALA A 983 10.81 6.59 -21.10
C ALA A 983 10.79 7.75 -20.08
N ALA A 984 11.69 7.71 -19.09
CA ALA A 984 11.82 8.67 -17.99
C ALA A 984 10.47 9.11 -17.36
N PRO A 985 9.57 8.19 -16.94
CA PRO A 985 8.31 8.57 -16.27
C PRO A 985 8.58 9.12 -14.85
N VAL A 986 9.67 8.66 -14.25
CA VAL A 986 10.23 9.13 -12.98
C VAL A 986 11.72 9.37 -13.17
N ILE A 987 12.32 10.23 -12.35
CA ILE A 987 13.76 10.46 -12.28
C ILE A 987 14.22 10.07 -10.88
N PRO A 988 14.78 8.86 -10.70
CA PRO A 988 15.41 8.46 -9.44
C PRO A 988 16.56 9.39 -9.06
N LEU A 989 16.71 9.66 -7.77
CA LEU A 989 17.69 10.58 -7.22
C LEU A 989 18.60 9.91 -6.19
N MET A 990 18.02 9.21 -5.21
CA MET A 990 18.76 8.41 -4.22
C MET A 990 17.97 7.21 -3.72
N GLU A 991 18.70 6.26 -3.13
CA GLU A 991 18.12 5.31 -2.17
C GLU A 991 17.76 6.03 -0.84
N VAL A 992 16.77 5.50 -0.13
CA VAL A 992 16.20 6.17 1.06
C VAL A 992 17.07 6.04 2.32
N ASP A 993 17.12 7.13 3.08
CA ASP A 993 17.63 7.29 4.45
C ASP A 993 18.94 6.56 4.81
N THR A 994 20.07 7.14 4.42
CA THR A 994 21.24 7.08 5.32
C THR A 994 21.16 8.30 6.25
N ASN A 995 20.54 8.14 7.42
CA ASN A 995 20.33 9.23 8.38
C ASN A 995 21.08 9.00 9.69
N TRP A 996 21.47 10.10 10.34
CA TRP A 996 22.07 10.06 11.67
C TRP A 996 21.05 10.47 12.74
N GLU A 997 20.95 9.68 13.80
CA GLU A 997 20.24 10.02 15.03
C GLU A 997 21.22 10.15 16.20
N ILE A 998 20.77 10.81 17.27
CA ILE A 998 21.42 10.75 18.57
C ILE A 998 20.45 10.12 19.57
N THR A 999 20.92 9.16 20.36
CA THR A 999 20.07 8.40 21.28
C THR A 999 20.79 7.88 22.53
N LYS A 1000 20.10 8.01 23.67
CA LYS A 1000 20.40 7.42 24.99
C LYS A 1000 19.49 6.21 25.27
N VAL A 1001 18.58 5.87 24.37
CA VAL A 1001 17.65 4.74 24.53
C VAL A 1001 18.33 3.44 24.12
N GLY A 1002 18.14 2.40 24.93
CA GLY A 1002 18.59 1.03 24.66
C GLY A 1002 17.48 0.01 24.92
N GLY A 1003 17.82 -1.27 24.78
CA GLY A 1003 16.90 -2.39 24.98
C GLY A 1003 15.99 -2.73 23.79
N VAL A 1004 15.95 -1.89 22.76
CA VAL A 1004 15.24 -2.11 21.49
C VAL A 1004 16.17 -1.86 20.31
N ASP A 1005 16.01 -2.63 19.23
CA ASP A 1005 16.87 -2.54 18.03
C ASP A 1005 16.56 -1.31 17.14
N SER A 1006 15.37 -0.70 17.29
CA SER A 1006 14.98 0.52 16.56
C SER A 1006 13.93 1.35 17.32
N LEU A 1007 13.88 2.65 17.04
CA LEU A 1007 12.83 3.58 17.47
C LEU A 1007 12.03 4.18 16.30
N TYR A 1008 12.16 3.64 15.08
CA TYR A 1008 11.31 4.02 13.94
C TYR A 1008 9.80 3.86 14.26
N ARG A 1009 9.49 2.84 15.07
CA ARG A 1009 8.21 2.68 15.77
C ARG A 1009 8.47 2.53 17.26
N PHE A 1010 7.56 3.08 18.06
CA PHE A 1010 7.64 3.09 19.51
C PHE A 1010 7.02 1.80 20.07
N ALA A 1011 7.74 0.69 19.93
CA ALA A 1011 7.49 -0.57 20.63
C ALA A 1011 8.20 -0.56 22.00
N LEU A 1012 7.72 0.29 22.92
CA LEU A 1012 8.53 0.74 24.06
C LEU A 1012 8.60 -0.21 25.26
N GLN A 1013 8.09 -1.44 25.14
CA GLN A 1013 8.06 -2.42 26.23
C GLN A 1013 9.45 -2.62 26.86
N TYR A 1014 10.46 -2.80 26.00
CA TYR A 1014 11.85 -3.05 26.38
C TYR A 1014 12.72 -1.79 26.30
N ALA A 1015 12.14 -0.62 26.02
CA ALA A 1015 12.85 0.64 25.86
C ALA A 1015 13.07 1.37 27.20
N TYR A 1016 14.29 1.88 27.39
CA TYR A 1016 14.68 2.69 28.55
C TYR A 1016 15.92 3.54 28.21
N ASP A 1017 16.11 4.65 28.92
CA ASP A 1017 17.36 5.41 28.86
C ASP A 1017 18.46 4.65 29.63
N TYR A 1018 19.52 4.22 28.95
CA TYR A 1018 20.57 3.41 29.59
C TYR A 1018 21.53 4.24 30.44
N THR A 1019 21.49 5.57 30.36
CA THR A 1019 22.22 6.45 31.28
C THR A 1019 21.51 6.51 32.64
N ASN A 1020 20.18 6.48 32.63
CA ASN A 1020 19.32 6.48 33.82
C ASN A 1020 18.31 5.31 33.84
N PRO A 1021 18.77 4.05 33.94
CA PRO A 1021 17.90 2.88 33.86
C PRO A 1021 16.91 2.79 35.05
N PRO A 1022 15.61 2.52 34.81
CA PRO A 1022 14.56 2.59 35.82
C PRO A 1022 14.56 1.44 36.85
N ARG A 1023 15.41 0.42 36.66
CA ARG A 1023 15.66 -0.64 37.65
C ARG A 1023 17.10 -1.14 37.61
N SER A 1024 17.59 -1.62 38.75
CA SER A 1024 18.93 -2.22 38.89
C SER A 1024 19.09 -3.49 38.03
N GLY A 1025 20.32 -3.75 37.59
CA GLY A 1025 20.67 -4.94 36.80
C GLY A 1025 20.54 -4.75 35.28
N LEU A 1026 19.87 -3.70 34.82
CA LEU A 1026 19.84 -3.35 33.40
C LEU A 1026 21.23 -2.88 32.90
N PRO A 1027 21.56 -3.14 31.62
CA PRO A 1027 22.73 -2.56 30.98
C PRO A 1027 22.79 -1.02 31.04
N ARG A 1028 24.01 -0.47 30.92
CA ARG A 1028 24.30 0.97 31.04
C ARG A 1028 25.07 1.55 29.85
N ARG A 1029 24.99 0.90 28.69
CA ARG A 1029 25.54 1.34 27.40
C ARG A 1029 24.63 0.84 26.29
N LYS A 1030 24.50 1.58 25.19
CA LYS A 1030 24.12 0.99 23.90
C LYS A 1030 25.16 -0.09 23.53
N ASP A 1031 24.81 -0.96 22.60
CA ASP A 1031 25.66 -2.06 22.17
C ASP A 1031 27.04 -1.57 21.66
N GLY A 1032 28.06 -2.40 21.84
CA GLY A 1032 29.49 -2.00 21.87
C GLY A 1032 30.19 -1.83 20.53
#